data_AF-A0AAV5R654-F1
#
_entry.id   AF-A0AAV5R654-F1
#
_cell.length_a   1.000
_cell.length_b   1.000
_cell.length_c   1.000
_cell.angle_alpha   90.00
_cell.angle_beta   90.00
_cell.angle_gamma   90.00
#
_symmetry.space_group_name_H-M   'P 1'
#
loop_
_entity.id
_entity.type
_entity.pdbx_description
1 polymer ?
#
loop_
_entity_poly.entity_id
_entity_poly.type
_entity_poly.pdbx_seq_one_letter_code
_entity_poly.pdbx_strand_id
1 'polypeptide(L)'
;MQLFIDAAQKPYNFYLCPPLNYSEKLVHIIVKNGGNVVTDLSQNCIIIASKEQPIPKELNNAHVYSYEVIQDSANRGAQQEFSNYLIHIPNNNNDSVPQQYAHKTRNEQMDLNLNDSNNNCINDNINNDNSNVNNSVVDDDEEEEDDDDDEIEEDEEEDTLQKNNENRITINNSKIQQETNYNDALGDIDFENLSRSLVNTGHSYETMTMTRYEDTSVRYFTAEEDMVLKEELRKRHWMGIKGHSVYDIISQLPYFRNRHRTATSIRERMRTLKFNLGYVYQLDANHRIMKDANGKYLRTTMITNKLTAYTASDDLILCKTVYFKLDIVTDEKGFETVIFPTNFYDKFAVVYNSHSAESWRQRFKNYISIFGITNYIKYYIMERQQGKTPLPVNLANKEWLQARKHIKKTDCPRLFFPHVPQSNDFIDEFIEFASIPDYDGRIFEFENPFRKMIAYNDNQSVNNDIGSRSKVSPKSLENYGNIDDELVKEDQRREKENVVENSVNDENKNSNLNILQESQKTNVSDSQKSSMPLFTPEIEFVDEPTTEFMETPFKKLQRKHGKPIKFEVVNDKSELIKKIRQIFHEHPNKISPKELSKLLLKVGVQEYYTVFLIYRCTSIKSSVEECIVNCINTNGVQLLAMKAGIWSNKSIQMFLKHDPELDKVLKSYHGEKAYAKQAKWIKTSKIV
;
A
#
# COMPACT_ATOMS: atom_id res chain seq x y z
N MET A 1 9.96 0.85 -36.00
CA MET A 1 9.91 0.90 -34.52
C MET A 1 10.23 -0.50 -34.02
N GLN A 2 11.24 -0.64 -33.16
CA GLN A 2 11.59 -1.94 -32.55
C GLN A 2 10.81 -2.01 -31.24
N LEU A 3 9.75 -2.82 -31.20
CA LEU A 3 8.85 -2.95 -30.05
C LEU A 3 9.31 -4.00 -29.05
N PHE A 4 10.04 -5.01 -29.52
CA PHE A 4 10.40 -6.17 -28.71
C PHE A 4 11.90 -6.20 -28.42
N ILE A 5 12.42 -5.05 -27.99
CA ILE A 5 13.81 -4.87 -27.53
C ILE A 5 13.79 -4.33 -26.09
N ASP A 6 14.80 -4.67 -25.30
CA ASP A 6 14.97 -4.13 -23.96
C ASP A 6 15.56 -2.72 -23.97
N ALA A 7 15.69 -2.11 -22.77
CA ALA A 7 16.29 -0.79 -22.59
C ALA A 7 17.76 -0.71 -23.06
N ALA A 8 18.45 -1.86 -23.19
CA ALA A 8 19.81 -1.97 -23.71
C ALA A 8 19.85 -2.25 -25.22
N GLN A 9 18.71 -2.10 -25.93
CA GLN A 9 18.56 -2.36 -27.37
C GLN A 9 18.81 -3.83 -27.75
N LYS A 10 18.66 -4.77 -26.81
CA LYS A 10 18.76 -6.21 -27.09
C LYS A 10 17.37 -6.80 -27.36
N PRO A 11 17.24 -7.68 -28.36
CA PRO A 11 15.97 -8.34 -28.66
C PRO A 11 15.49 -9.22 -27.49
N TYR A 12 14.20 -9.15 -27.17
CA TYR A 12 13.57 -10.13 -26.28
C TYR A 12 13.49 -11.49 -26.98
N ASN A 13 13.71 -12.56 -26.20
CA ASN A 13 13.54 -13.92 -26.67
C ASN A 13 12.12 -14.42 -26.34
N PHE A 14 11.43 -14.99 -27.32
CA PHE A 14 10.09 -15.55 -27.19
C PHE A 14 10.13 -17.05 -27.42
N TYR A 15 9.55 -17.80 -26.50
CA TYR A 15 9.34 -19.24 -26.66
C TYR A 15 7.87 -19.50 -26.99
N LEU A 16 7.61 -20.11 -28.13
CA LEU A 16 6.25 -20.40 -28.58
C LEU A 16 5.91 -21.86 -28.25
N CYS A 17 4.93 -22.07 -27.39
CA CYS A 17 4.43 -23.42 -27.12
C CYS A 17 3.74 -23.99 -28.37
N PRO A 18 3.85 -25.30 -28.64
CA PRO A 18 3.05 -25.95 -29.67
C PRO A 18 1.55 -25.62 -29.52
N PRO A 19 0.84 -25.36 -30.64
CA PRO A 19 1.30 -25.46 -32.03
C PRO A 19 1.79 -24.11 -32.58
N LEU A 20 1.91 -23.08 -31.73
CA LEU A 20 2.24 -21.72 -32.16
C LEU A 20 3.67 -21.59 -32.69
N ASN A 21 4.56 -22.52 -32.30
CA ASN A 21 5.89 -22.64 -32.89
C ASN A 21 5.89 -22.86 -34.41
N TYR A 22 4.76 -23.29 -34.99
CA TYR A 22 4.57 -23.42 -36.44
C TYR A 22 3.89 -22.20 -37.09
N SER A 23 3.53 -21.17 -36.32
CA SER A 23 2.86 -19.99 -36.84
C SER A 23 3.85 -19.02 -37.48
N GLU A 24 4.08 -19.15 -38.78
CA GLU A 24 4.96 -18.26 -39.55
C GLU A 24 4.56 -16.79 -39.41
N LYS A 25 3.25 -16.51 -39.36
CA LYS A 25 2.72 -15.15 -39.16
C LYS A 25 3.18 -14.57 -37.82
N LEU A 26 3.08 -15.34 -36.73
CA LEU A 26 3.46 -14.87 -35.40
C LEU A 26 4.97 -14.67 -35.29
N VAL A 27 5.75 -15.63 -35.80
CA VAL A 27 7.22 -15.53 -35.88
C VAL A 27 7.61 -14.27 -36.67
N HIS A 28 6.97 -14.02 -37.81
CA HIS A 28 7.23 -12.83 -38.62
C HIS A 28 6.89 -11.54 -37.87
N ILE A 29 5.77 -11.48 -37.13
CA ILE A 29 5.41 -10.31 -36.31
C ILE A 29 6.47 -10.03 -35.25
N ILE A 30 6.94 -11.06 -34.54
CA ILE A 30 7.95 -10.93 -33.48
C ILE A 30 9.27 -10.40 -34.08
N VAL A 31 9.76 -11.05 -35.13
CA VAL A 31 11.05 -10.71 -35.77
C VAL A 31 11.01 -9.33 -36.41
N LYS A 32 9.93 -9.00 -37.13
CA LYS A 32 9.77 -7.68 -37.78
C LYS A 32 9.78 -6.53 -36.77
N ASN A 33 9.33 -6.78 -35.54
CA ASN A 33 9.30 -5.80 -34.46
C ASN A 33 10.50 -5.89 -33.49
N GLY A 34 11.58 -6.59 -33.89
CA GLY A 34 12.86 -6.58 -33.18
C GLY A 34 13.02 -7.63 -32.09
N GLY A 35 12.11 -8.60 -31.97
CA GLY A 35 12.25 -9.74 -31.05
C GLY A 35 12.86 -10.97 -31.73
N ASN A 36 13.18 -11.99 -30.94
CA ASN A 36 13.70 -13.28 -31.41
C ASN A 36 12.80 -14.42 -30.95
N VAL A 37 12.58 -15.42 -31.80
CA VAL A 37 11.91 -16.66 -31.39
C VAL A 37 12.95 -17.73 -31.12
N VAL A 38 12.92 -18.31 -29.92
CA VAL A 38 13.86 -19.34 -29.47
C VAL A 38 13.14 -20.67 -29.28
N THR A 39 13.86 -21.76 -29.54
CA THR A 39 13.37 -23.14 -29.33
C THR A 39 13.85 -23.75 -28.01
N ASP A 40 14.73 -23.05 -27.28
CA ASP A 40 15.30 -23.51 -26.03
C ASP A 40 14.86 -22.59 -24.87
N LEU A 41 14.45 -23.21 -23.77
CA LEU A 41 14.02 -22.55 -22.53
C LEU A 41 15.19 -22.14 -21.62
N SER A 42 16.43 -22.47 -22.00
CA SER A 42 17.65 -22.15 -21.22
C SER A 42 17.96 -20.66 -21.10
N GLN A 43 17.29 -19.82 -21.90
CA GLN A 43 17.46 -18.37 -21.92
C GLN A 43 16.29 -17.67 -21.23
N ASN A 44 16.53 -16.48 -20.66
CA ASN A 44 15.45 -15.59 -20.21
C ASN A 44 14.53 -15.28 -21.40
N CYS A 45 13.38 -15.96 -21.46
CA CYS A 45 12.44 -15.88 -22.57
C CYS A 45 11.01 -15.67 -22.08
N ILE A 46 10.22 -15.01 -22.92
CA ILE A 46 8.78 -14.77 -22.73
C ILE A 46 8.03 -15.93 -23.37
N ILE A 47 7.19 -16.62 -22.60
CA ILE A 47 6.48 -17.81 -23.06
C ILE A 47 5.11 -17.43 -23.60
N ILE A 48 4.82 -17.86 -24.82
CA ILE A 48 3.54 -17.63 -25.50
C ILE A 48 2.83 -18.97 -25.73
N ALA A 49 1.57 -19.08 -25.29
CA ALA A 49 0.74 -20.26 -25.50
C ALA A 49 -0.65 -19.91 -26.04
N SER A 50 -1.30 -20.90 -26.66
CA SER A 50 -2.71 -20.80 -27.04
C SER A 50 -3.61 -21.12 -25.85
N LYS A 51 -4.77 -20.46 -25.75
CA LYS A 51 -5.78 -20.78 -24.73
C LYS A 51 -6.29 -22.22 -24.80
N GLU A 52 -6.27 -22.80 -26.00
CA GLU A 52 -6.90 -24.09 -26.31
C GLU A 52 -5.98 -25.28 -26.05
N GLN A 53 -4.67 -25.06 -25.82
CA GLN A 53 -3.72 -26.16 -25.64
C GLN A 53 -3.17 -26.24 -24.23
N PRO A 54 -3.00 -27.47 -23.70
CA PRO A 54 -2.42 -27.67 -22.38
C PRO A 54 -0.95 -27.25 -22.38
N ILE A 55 -0.57 -26.43 -21.40
CA ILE A 55 0.81 -25.99 -21.20
C ILE A 55 1.65 -27.20 -20.75
N PRO A 56 2.86 -27.41 -21.31
CA PRO A 56 3.77 -28.44 -20.85
C PRO A 56 4.03 -28.32 -19.34
N LYS A 57 4.08 -29.45 -18.62
CA LYS A 57 4.16 -29.46 -17.15
C LYS A 57 5.40 -28.74 -16.61
N GLU A 58 6.45 -28.71 -17.41
CA GLU A 58 7.72 -28.04 -17.14
C GLU A 58 7.57 -26.51 -17.04
N LEU A 59 6.50 -25.96 -17.64
CA LEU A 59 6.20 -24.53 -17.70
C LEU A 59 5.09 -24.07 -16.74
N ASN A 60 4.54 -24.98 -15.92
CA ASN A 60 3.46 -24.65 -14.98
C ASN A 60 3.82 -23.57 -13.95
N ASN A 61 5.11 -23.35 -13.70
CA ASN A 61 5.61 -22.33 -12.77
C ASN A 61 6.05 -21.04 -13.49
N ALA A 62 5.97 -20.99 -14.82
CA ALA A 62 6.41 -19.85 -15.61
C ALA A 62 5.23 -18.94 -15.95
N HIS A 63 5.50 -17.66 -16.17
CA HIS A 63 4.48 -16.71 -16.65
C HIS A 63 4.25 -16.96 -18.15
N VAL A 64 3.02 -17.37 -18.49
CA VAL A 64 2.61 -17.69 -19.86
C VAL A 64 1.60 -16.68 -20.35
N TYR A 65 1.88 -16.06 -21.49
CA TYR A 65 1.02 -15.05 -22.13
C TYR A 65 0.33 -15.64 -23.35
N SER A 66 -0.79 -15.03 -23.75
CA SER A 66 -1.45 -15.41 -25.00
C SER A 66 -0.86 -14.65 -26.19
N TYR A 67 -0.95 -15.23 -27.39
CA TYR A 67 -0.33 -14.64 -28.58
C TYR A 67 -1.03 -13.35 -29.03
N GLU A 68 -2.29 -13.13 -28.62
CA GLU A 68 -3.05 -11.91 -28.85
C GLU A 68 -2.32 -10.67 -28.32
N VAL A 69 -1.56 -10.79 -27.23
CA VAL A 69 -0.75 -9.70 -26.66
C VAL A 69 0.32 -9.20 -27.64
N ILE A 70 0.96 -10.13 -28.35
CA ILE A 70 1.98 -9.81 -29.37
C ILE A 70 1.32 -9.13 -30.57
N GLN A 71 0.13 -9.59 -30.95
CA GLN A 71 -0.61 -9.01 -32.07
C GLN A 71 -1.12 -7.60 -31.74
N ASP A 72 -1.65 -7.38 -30.55
CA ASP A 72 -2.13 -6.07 -30.10
C ASP A 72 -0.99 -5.06 -29.95
N SER A 73 0.14 -5.47 -29.37
CA SER A 73 1.34 -4.62 -29.30
C SER A 73 1.82 -4.21 -30.69
N ALA A 74 1.85 -5.14 -31.64
CA ALA A 74 2.24 -4.86 -33.02
C ALA A 74 1.24 -3.93 -33.75
N ASN A 75 -0.06 -4.13 -33.53
CA ASN A 75 -1.11 -3.33 -34.17
C ASN A 75 -1.13 -1.88 -33.64
N ARG A 76 -0.91 -1.70 -32.34
CA ARG A 76 -0.87 -0.37 -31.70
C ARG A 76 0.45 0.36 -31.93
N GLY A 77 1.48 -0.35 -32.37
CA GLY A 77 2.82 0.21 -32.48
C GLY A 77 3.38 0.62 -31.12
N ALA A 78 2.95 -0.01 -30.02
CA ALA A 78 3.43 0.28 -28.68
C ALA A 78 3.58 -1.04 -27.91
N GLN A 79 4.71 -1.20 -27.21
CA GLN A 79 4.92 -2.38 -26.37
C GLN A 79 3.96 -2.30 -25.19
N GLN A 80 3.04 -3.26 -25.09
CA GLN A 80 2.15 -3.34 -23.94
C GLN A 80 2.87 -3.99 -22.75
N GLU A 81 2.54 -3.55 -21.55
CA GLU A 81 3.06 -4.17 -20.34
C GLU A 81 2.51 -5.60 -20.22
N PHE A 82 3.42 -6.58 -20.28
CA PHE A 82 3.05 -7.99 -20.22
C PHE A 82 2.35 -8.34 -18.89
N SER A 83 2.63 -7.62 -17.79
CA SER A 83 1.98 -7.79 -16.49
C SER A 83 0.45 -7.62 -16.51
N ASN A 84 -0.10 -6.91 -17.50
CA ASN A 84 -1.52 -6.58 -17.56
C ASN A 84 -2.35 -7.64 -18.30
N TYR A 85 -1.72 -8.72 -18.78
CA TYR A 85 -2.38 -9.78 -19.53
C TYR A 85 -2.42 -11.09 -18.75
N LEU A 86 -3.60 -11.70 -18.71
CA LEU A 86 -3.98 -12.81 -17.82
C LEU A 86 -2.99 -13.99 -17.89
N ILE A 87 -2.54 -14.42 -16.71
CA ILE A 87 -1.72 -15.62 -16.50
C ILE A 87 -2.61 -16.84 -16.72
N HIS A 88 -2.30 -17.64 -17.75
CA HIS A 88 -2.93 -18.96 -17.92
C HIS A 88 -2.47 -19.87 -16.77
N ILE A 89 -3.33 -20.12 -15.77
CA ILE A 89 -3.08 -21.09 -14.70
C ILE A 89 -3.78 -22.40 -15.11
N PRO A 90 -3.03 -23.43 -15.55
CA PRO A 90 -3.62 -24.60 -16.21
C PRO A 90 -4.36 -25.58 -15.29
N ASN A 91 -4.72 -25.22 -14.05
CA ASN A 91 -5.22 -26.18 -13.06
C ASN A 91 -6.58 -25.90 -12.43
N ASN A 92 -7.34 -24.89 -12.85
CA ASN A 92 -8.72 -24.74 -12.36
C ASN A 92 -9.74 -25.10 -13.44
N ASN A 93 -10.01 -26.40 -13.57
CA ASN A 93 -11.30 -26.86 -14.09
C ASN A 93 -12.39 -26.48 -13.08
N ASN A 94 -13.13 -25.41 -13.37
CA ASN A 94 -14.57 -25.29 -13.17
C ASN A 94 -15.08 -24.03 -13.88
N ASP A 95 -16.13 -24.22 -14.67
CA ASP A 95 -16.73 -23.25 -15.58
C ASP A 95 -17.20 -21.94 -14.92
N SER A 96 -16.88 -20.81 -15.55
CA SER A 96 -17.87 -19.81 -16.01
C SER A 96 -17.16 -18.73 -16.83
N VAL A 97 -17.37 -18.77 -18.15
CA VAL A 97 -16.92 -17.72 -19.07
C VAL A 97 -17.93 -16.55 -19.02
N PRO A 98 -17.50 -15.29 -18.79
CA PRO A 98 -18.34 -14.13 -19.06
C PRO A 98 -18.52 -13.94 -20.57
N GLN A 99 -19.76 -13.97 -21.04
CA GLN A 99 -20.15 -13.53 -22.39
C GLN A 99 -19.96 -12.02 -22.53
N GLN A 100 -18.74 -11.58 -22.84
CA GLN A 100 -18.47 -10.26 -23.40
C GLN A 100 -17.48 -10.50 -24.54
N TYR A 101 -17.76 -9.97 -25.74
CA TYR A 101 -17.02 -10.13 -27.01
C TYR A 101 -17.44 -11.24 -28.00
N ALA A 102 -18.68 -11.71 -27.95
CA ALA A 102 -19.27 -12.40 -29.10
C ALA A 102 -20.51 -11.65 -29.59
N HIS A 103 -20.32 -10.58 -30.38
CA HIS A 103 -21.24 -10.10 -31.42
C HIS A 103 -20.66 -8.86 -32.13
N LYS A 104 -19.91 -9.06 -33.22
CA LYS A 104 -19.84 -8.07 -34.32
C LYS A 104 -19.24 -8.63 -35.61
N THR A 105 -19.87 -9.65 -36.21
CA THR A 105 -19.77 -9.88 -37.67
C THR A 105 -20.88 -10.78 -38.18
N ARG A 106 -22.09 -10.21 -38.37
CA ARG A 106 -23.07 -10.71 -39.34
C ARG A 106 -24.22 -9.71 -39.45
N ASN A 107 -24.22 -8.92 -40.53
CA ASN A 107 -25.39 -8.41 -41.25
C ASN A 107 -24.96 -7.34 -42.25
N GLU A 108 -24.33 -7.75 -43.35
CA GLU A 108 -24.40 -7.05 -44.64
C GLU A 108 -24.32 -8.12 -45.74
N GLN A 109 -25.45 -8.78 -45.98
CA GLN A 109 -25.74 -9.51 -47.23
C GLN A 109 -27.17 -10.05 -47.18
N MET A 110 -28.12 -9.23 -47.60
CA MET A 110 -29.33 -9.61 -48.35
C MET A 110 -30.16 -8.36 -48.58
N ASP A 111 -30.03 -7.80 -49.78
CA ASP A 111 -31.11 -7.30 -50.64
C ASP A 111 -30.55 -6.19 -51.53
N LEU A 112 -30.28 -6.55 -52.79
CA LEU A 112 -30.72 -5.86 -54.00
C LEU A 112 -30.09 -6.58 -55.20
N ASN A 113 -30.79 -7.61 -55.65
CA ASN A 113 -30.63 -8.18 -56.98
C ASN A 113 -31.81 -7.65 -57.81
N LEU A 114 -31.57 -6.68 -58.68
CA LEU A 114 -32.36 -6.44 -59.88
C LEU A 114 -31.46 -5.78 -60.93
N ASN A 115 -30.96 -6.66 -61.80
CA ASN A 115 -30.88 -6.55 -63.24
C ASN A 115 -30.19 -5.36 -63.95
N ASP A 116 -29.33 -5.81 -64.87
CA ASP A 116 -29.13 -5.32 -66.23
C ASP A 116 -28.04 -4.26 -66.48
N SER A 117 -26.90 -4.86 -66.88
CA SER A 117 -26.34 -4.71 -68.23
C SER A 117 -25.40 -3.54 -68.53
N ASN A 118 -24.29 -3.96 -69.14
CA ASN A 118 -23.49 -3.27 -70.16
C ASN A 118 -22.42 -2.28 -69.69
N ASN A 119 -21.19 -2.82 -69.66
CA ASN A 119 -20.08 -2.50 -70.56
C ASN A 119 -19.93 -1.07 -71.10
N ASN A 120 -18.65 -0.67 -71.06
CA ASN A 120 -17.95 0.21 -71.98
C ASN A 120 -18.23 1.71 -71.84
N CYS A 121 -17.18 2.45 -71.45
CA CYS A 121 -16.16 2.97 -72.37
C CYS A 121 -15.69 4.39 -72.00
N ILE A 122 -14.42 4.63 -72.33
CA ILE A 122 -13.84 5.90 -72.80
C ILE A 122 -13.30 6.87 -71.73
N ASN A 123 -11.97 6.86 -71.66
CA ASN A 123 -11.04 8.00 -71.66
C ASN A 123 -11.67 9.40 -71.77
N ASP A 124 -11.19 10.36 -70.99
CA ASP A 124 -10.19 11.29 -71.52
C ASP A 124 -9.65 12.24 -70.45
N ASN A 125 -8.36 12.51 -70.61
CA ASN A 125 -7.60 13.61 -70.03
C ASN A 125 -8.34 14.95 -70.19
N ILE A 126 -8.06 15.90 -69.28
CA ILE A 126 -7.33 17.14 -69.60
C ILE A 126 -7.20 18.01 -68.34
N ASN A 127 -5.98 18.53 -68.17
CA ASN A 127 -5.55 19.56 -67.24
C ASN A 127 -6.40 20.83 -67.30
N ASN A 128 -6.52 21.59 -66.20
CA ASN A 128 -5.72 22.80 -65.97
C ASN A 128 -6.33 23.71 -64.88
N ASP A 129 -5.43 24.21 -64.04
CA ASP A 129 -5.29 25.58 -63.54
C ASP A 129 -6.38 26.30 -62.71
N ASN A 130 -5.89 26.70 -61.53
CA ASN A 130 -5.94 28.03 -60.90
C ASN A 130 -7.26 28.59 -60.34
N SER A 131 -7.25 28.78 -59.01
CA SER A 131 -7.32 30.09 -58.29
C SER A 131 -7.92 29.84 -56.89
N ASN A 132 -7.14 29.97 -55.81
CA ASN A 132 -6.85 31.20 -55.07
C ASN A 132 -8.11 31.93 -54.56
N VAL A 133 -8.59 31.58 -53.35
CA VAL A 133 -9.39 32.46 -52.49
C VAL A 133 -9.04 32.20 -51.02
N ASN A 134 -8.66 33.28 -50.34
CA ASN A 134 -8.46 33.43 -48.89
C ASN A 134 -9.73 33.16 -48.09
N ASN A 135 -9.59 32.63 -46.86
CA ASN A 135 -10.29 33.00 -45.62
C ASN A 135 -9.70 32.10 -44.51
N SER A 136 -8.85 32.61 -43.61
CA SER A 136 -9.18 33.29 -42.35
C SER A 136 -10.20 32.54 -41.48
N VAL A 137 -9.82 32.35 -40.20
CA VAL A 137 -10.66 32.32 -38.98
C VAL A 137 -10.48 31.04 -38.14
N VAL A 138 -9.75 31.25 -37.04
CA VAL A 138 -10.00 30.84 -35.64
C VAL A 138 -9.54 29.46 -35.18
N ASP A 139 -8.59 29.54 -34.26
CA ASP A 139 -8.21 28.58 -33.23
C ASP A 139 -9.43 28.15 -32.40
N ASP A 140 -9.59 26.86 -32.20
CA ASP A 140 -10.23 26.29 -31.01
C ASP A 140 -9.59 24.91 -30.78
N ASP A 141 -8.53 24.90 -29.98
CA ASP A 141 -7.93 23.70 -29.39
C ASP A 141 -8.90 23.18 -28.31
N GLU A 142 -9.72 22.19 -28.65
CA GLU A 142 -10.42 21.36 -27.66
C GLU A 142 -9.43 20.29 -27.14
N GLU A 143 -8.82 20.56 -25.99
CA GLU A 143 -8.11 19.54 -25.20
C GLU A 143 -9.12 18.55 -24.62
N GLU A 144 -9.06 17.30 -25.06
CA GLU A 144 -9.78 16.17 -24.47
C GLU A 144 -9.21 15.88 -23.06
N GLU A 145 -10.02 16.09 -22.02
CA GLU A 145 -9.71 15.64 -20.66
C GLU A 145 -9.91 14.11 -20.57
N ASP A 146 -8.81 13.36 -20.55
CA ASP A 146 -8.80 11.94 -20.22
C ASP A 146 -9.11 11.73 -18.72
N ASP A 147 -10.27 11.11 -18.46
CA ASP A 147 -10.72 10.69 -17.13
C ASP A 147 -9.92 9.47 -16.62
N ASP A 148 -9.17 9.67 -15.54
CA ASP A 148 -8.44 8.64 -14.79
C ASP A 148 -9.39 7.61 -14.13
N ASP A 149 -9.27 6.34 -14.53
CA ASP A 149 -9.88 5.18 -13.87
C ASP A 149 -9.07 4.80 -12.61
N ASP A 150 -9.63 5.03 -11.42
CA ASP A 150 -9.10 4.53 -10.14
C ASP A 150 -9.41 3.01 -9.99
N GLU A 151 -8.41 2.17 -10.26
CA GLU A 151 -8.42 0.74 -9.92
C GLU A 151 -8.35 0.50 -8.40
N ILE A 152 -9.12 -0.50 -7.96
CA ILE A 152 -9.33 -0.92 -6.57
C ILE A 152 -8.18 -1.83 -6.12
N GLU A 153 -7.51 -1.50 -5.01
CA GLU A 153 -6.75 -2.44 -4.19
C GLU A 153 -7.71 -3.13 -3.20
N GLU A 154 -7.72 -4.47 -3.22
CA GLU A 154 -8.51 -5.34 -2.35
C GLU A 154 -7.94 -5.37 -0.92
N ASP A 155 -8.80 -5.14 0.08
CA ASP A 155 -8.51 -5.36 1.51
C ASP A 155 -8.75 -6.84 1.85
N GLU A 156 -7.72 -7.52 2.38
CA GLU A 156 -7.78 -8.90 2.88
C GLU A 156 -8.45 -8.96 4.28
N GLU A 157 -9.69 -9.45 4.35
CA GLU A 157 -10.29 -10.06 5.55
C GLU A 157 -10.96 -11.39 5.15
N GLU A 158 -10.32 -12.54 5.44
CA GLU A 158 -10.91 -13.66 6.18
C GLU A 158 -10.02 -14.92 6.17
N ASP A 159 -9.83 -15.50 7.36
CA ASP A 159 -9.35 -16.86 7.53
C ASP A 159 -10.22 -17.52 8.62
N THR A 160 -11.31 -18.19 8.23
CA THR A 160 -11.95 -19.29 8.99
C THR A 160 -12.97 -20.05 8.12
N LEU A 161 -12.64 -21.30 7.74
CA LEU A 161 -13.45 -22.53 7.82
C LEU A 161 -13.22 -23.49 6.64
N GLN A 162 -12.20 -24.33 6.80
CA GLN A 162 -12.08 -25.58 6.05
C GLN A 162 -12.19 -26.73 7.03
N LYS A 163 -13.42 -27.22 7.24
CA LYS A 163 -13.73 -28.55 7.80
C LYS A 163 -15.21 -28.87 7.62
N ASN A 164 -15.46 -29.92 6.83
CA ASN A 164 -16.63 -30.78 6.74
C ASN A 164 -17.17 -30.85 5.31
N ASN A 165 -16.67 -31.82 4.54
CA ASN A 165 -17.43 -32.42 3.43
C ASN A 165 -16.85 -33.81 3.11
N GLU A 166 -17.24 -34.80 3.90
CA GLU A 166 -17.36 -36.19 3.46
C GLU A 166 -18.74 -36.71 3.93
N ASN A 167 -19.44 -37.40 3.03
CA ASN A 167 -20.72 -38.10 3.19
C ASN A 167 -22.02 -37.29 2.97
N ARG A 168 -22.54 -37.29 1.74
CA ARG A 168 -23.62 -38.22 1.32
C ARG A 168 -24.17 -37.88 -0.07
N ILE A 169 -24.12 -38.87 -0.95
CA ILE A 169 -24.95 -38.99 -2.15
C ILE A 169 -26.24 -39.73 -1.77
N THR A 170 -27.38 -39.31 -2.35
CA THR A 170 -28.48 -40.08 -2.99
C THR A 170 -29.90 -39.68 -2.55
N ILE A 171 -30.76 -39.45 -3.57
CA ILE A 171 -32.25 -39.52 -3.63
C ILE A 171 -32.99 -38.23 -3.15
N ASN A 172 -33.84 -37.52 -3.90
CA ASN A 172 -34.80 -37.89 -4.96
C ASN A 172 -35.14 -36.70 -5.91
N ASN A 173 -35.41 -37.03 -7.18
CA ASN A 173 -36.04 -36.14 -8.18
C ASN A 173 -37.56 -36.04 -7.98
N SER A 174 -38.18 -34.89 -8.26
CA SER A 174 -39.24 -34.74 -9.30
C SER A 174 -40.04 -33.42 -9.20
N LYS A 175 -40.43 -32.93 -10.39
CA LYS A 175 -41.40 -31.87 -10.74
C LYS A 175 -40.86 -30.45 -10.97
N ILE A 176 -40.35 -30.21 -12.18
CA ILE A 176 -40.66 -28.98 -12.95
C ILE A 176 -40.78 -29.36 -14.44
N GLN A 177 -42.02 -29.46 -14.92
CA GLN A 177 -42.42 -29.25 -16.31
C GLN A 177 -43.81 -28.58 -16.26
N GLN A 178 -44.08 -27.67 -17.21
CA GLN A 178 -45.20 -26.71 -17.33
C GLN A 178 -44.85 -25.37 -16.66
N GLU A 179 -44.83 -24.21 -17.32
CA GLU A 179 -45.43 -23.80 -18.60
C GLU A 179 -44.69 -22.56 -19.15
N THR A 180 -44.57 -22.54 -20.48
CA THR A 180 -44.21 -21.39 -21.31
C THR A 180 -45.43 -20.54 -21.62
N ASN A 181 -45.36 -19.22 -21.38
CA ASN A 181 -45.94 -18.12 -22.18
C ASN A 181 -46.27 -16.94 -21.26
N TYR A 182 -45.65 -15.79 -21.49
CA TYR A 182 -46.31 -14.47 -21.68
C TYR A 182 -45.22 -13.38 -21.76
N ASN A 183 -44.94 -12.93 -22.98
CA ASN A 183 -44.44 -11.59 -23.27
C ASN A 183 -45.49 -10.92 -24.15
N ASP A 184 -46.16 -9.89 -23.62
CA ASP A 184 -46.70 -8.70 -24.33
C ASP A 184 -47.88 -8.12 -23.53
N ALA A 185 -47.59 -7.10 -22.70
CA ALA A 185 -48.49 -6.00 -22.33
C ALA A 185 -47.83 -5.13 -21.24
N LEU A 186 -47.01 -4.15 -21.64
CA LEU A 186 -46.57 -3.07 -20.75
C LEU A 186 -47.46 -1.85 -20.97
N GLY A 187 -48.55 -1.79 -20.20
CA GLY A 187 -49.30 -0.57 -19.91
C GLY A 187 -48.84 0.00 -18.56
N ASP A 188 -48.78 1.33 -18.48
CA ASP A 188 -48.44 2.11 -17.29
C ASP A 188 -49.13 1.58 -16.01
N ILE A 189 -48.33 1.16 -15.02
CA ILE A 189 -48.82 0.89 -13.67
C ILE A 189 -48.28 1.95 -12.72
N ASP A 190 -49.23 2.68 -12.15
CA ASP A 190 -49.06 3.75 -11.17
C ASP A 190 -48.58 3.18 -9.82
N PHE A 191 -47.35 3.53 -9.43
CA PHE A 191 -46.61 2.90 -8.32
C PHE A 191 -47.09 3.35 -6.93
N GLU A 192 -48.03 4.30 -6.83
CA GLU A 192 -48.57 4.78 -5.55
C GLU A 192 -49.51 3.78 -4.83
N ASN A 193 -50.02 2.75 -5.53
CA ASN A 193 -50.94 1.78 -4.93
C ASN A 193 -50.28 0.56 -4.25
N LEU A 194 -48.98 0.30 -4.49
CA LEU A 194 -48.29 -0.83 -3.86
C LEU A 194 -47.92 -0.57 -2.39
N SER A 195 -47.82 0.71 -1.98
CA SER A 195 -47.52 1.09 -0.59
C SER A 195 -48.73 1.21 0.34
N ARG A 196 -49.97 1.10 -0.18
CA ARG A 196 -51.21 1.22 0.63
C ARG A 196 -51.91 -0.11 0.95
N SER A 197 -51.49 -1.23 0.38
CA SER A 197 -52.15 -2.54 0.56
C SER A 197 -51.74 -3.33 1.82
N LEU A 198 -50.90 -2.79 2.72
CA LEU A 198 -50.40 -3.51 3.90
C LEU A 198 -51.08 -3.13 5.23
N VAL A 199 -52.22 -2.43 5.21
CA VAL A 199 -52.96 -2.06 6.43
C VAL A 199 -54.44 -2.39 6.27
N ASN A 200 -54.79 -3.69 6.23
CA ASN A 200 -56.05 -4.22 6.78
C ASN A 200 -56.25 -5.69 6.39
N THR A 201 -55.86 -6.59 7.28
CA THR A 201 -56.52 -7.88 7.47
C THR A 201 -56.12 -8.43 8.83
N GLY A 202 -56.99 -8.20 9.82
CA GLY A 202 -56.83 -8.82 11.13
C GLY A 202 -57.11 -10.31 11.03
N HIS A 203 -56.08 -11.14 11.21
CA HIS A 203 -56.17 -12.57 11.47
C HIS A 203 -55.19 -12.95 12.58
N SER A 204 -55.61 -13.95 13.35
CA SER A 204 -55.14 -14.39 14.67
C SER A 204 -53.62 -14.43 14.88
N TYR A 205 -53.23 -13.95 16.06
CA TYR A 205 -51.92 -14.10 16.70
C TYR A 205 -51.61 -15.58 16.95
N GLU A 206 -50.99 -16.21 15.96
CA GLU A 206 -50.21 -17.43 16.15
C GLU A 206 -48.75 -17.01 16.31
N THR A 207 -48.21 -17.28 17.49
CA THR A 207 -46.89 -16.89 17.96
C THR A 207 -45.82 -17.53 17.08
N MET A 208 -45.46 -16.88 15.97
CA MET A 208 -44.30 -17.26 15.16
C MET A 208 -43.05 -17.00 15.98
N THR A 209 -42.48 -18.08 16.49
CA THR A 209 -41.13 -18.17 17.00
C THR A 209 -40.17 -17.61 15.95
N MET A 210 -39.64 -16.41 16.21
CA MET A 210 -38.49 -15.88 15.48
C MET A 210 -37.33 -16.85 15.65
N THR A 211 -37.15 -17.75 14.68
CA THR A 211 -35.91 -18.47 14.50
C THR A 211 -34.85 -17.43 14.18
N ARG A 212 -34.04 -17.09 15.19
CA ARG A 212 -32.76 -16.40 15.01
C ARG A 212 -31.86 -17.31 14.18
N TYR A 213 -32.03 -17.28 12.87
CA TYR A 213 -30.98 -17.66 11.96
C TYR A 213 -29.99 -16.49 11.97
N GLU A 214 -28.87 -16.70 12.67
CA GLU A 214 -27.63 -15.96 12.43
C GLU A 214 -27.17 -16.32 11.01
N ASP A 215 -27.82 -15.70 10.04
CA ASP A 215 -27.56 -15.92 8.63
C ASP A 215 -26.36 -15.06 8.24
N THR A 216 -25.16 -15.59 8.49
CA THR A 216 -23.86 -15.07 8.03
C THR A 216 -23.64 -15.28 6.53
N SER A 217 -24.69 -15.59 5.77
CA SER A 217 -24.66 -15.65 4.32
C SER A 217 -24.48 -14.25 3.70
N VAL A 218 -23.52 -14.12 2.78
CA VAL A 218 -23.30 -12.92 1.97
C VAL A 218 -24.58 -12.60 1.18
N ARG A 219 -25.26 -11.50 1.55
CA ARG A 219 -26.52 -11.08 0.91
C ARG A 219 -26.26 -10.25 -0.34
N TYR A 220 -26.47 -10.83 -1.52
CA TYR A 220 -26.40 -10.09 -2.78
C TYR A 220 -27.55 -9.08 -2.93
N PHE A 221 -27.32 -8.01 -3.70
CA PHE A 221 -28.36 -7.04 -4.03
C PHE A 221 -29.32 -7.62 -5.09
N THR A 222 -30.62 -7.44 -4.88
CA THR A 222 -31.64 -7.83 -5.86
C THR A 222 -31.88 -6.72 -6.90
N ALA A 223 -32.43 -7.08 -8.05
CA ALA A 223 -32.81 -6.09 -9.07
C ALA A 223 -33.85 -5.07 -8.54
N GLU A 224 -34.72 -5.50 -7.62
CA GLU A 224 -35.68 -4.61 -6.95
C GLU A 224 -34.97 -3.60 -6.04
N GLU A 225 -33.99 -4.06 -5.26
CA GLU A 225 -33.17 -3.17 -4.41
C GLU A 225 -32.42 -2.14 -5.27
N ASP A 226 -31.89 -2.54 -6.42
CA ASP A 226 -31.24 -1.63 -7.36
C ASP A 226 -32.22 -0.59 -7.93
N MET A 227 -33.45 -0.99 -8.27
CA MET A 227 -34.47 -0.07 -8.75
C MET A 227 -34.85 0.96 -7.69
N VAL A 228 -35.08 0.51 -6.44
CA VAL A 228 -35.40 1.40 -5.32
C VAL A 228 -34.22 2.33 -5.01
N LEU A 229 -32.99 1.80 -5.00
CA LEU A 229 -31.79 2.60 -4.78
C LEU A 229 -31.64 3.70 -5.83
N LYS A 230 -31.74 3.34 -7.12
CA LYS A 230 -31.69 4.31 -8.21
C LYS A 230 -32.78 5.36 -8.03
N GLU A 231 -34.01 4.95 -7.76
CA GLU A 231 -35.13 5.87 -7.59
C GLU A 231 -34.93 6.84 -6.42
N GLU A 232 -34.42 6.38 -5.29
CA GLU A 232 -34.13 7.25 -4.14
C GLU A 232 -32.95 8.21 -4.42
N LEU A 233 -31.97 7.80 -5.23
CA LEU A 233 -30.90 8.68 -5.72
C LEU A 233 -31.41 9.72 -6.72
N ARG A 234 -32.32 9.36 -7.64
CA ARG A 234 -32.94 10.30 -8.59
C ARG A 234 -33.64 11.46 -7.88
N LYS A 235 -34.21 11.20 -6.71
CA LYS A 235 -34.89 12.19 -5.86
C LYS A 235 -33.93 13.09 -5.08
N ARG A 236 -32.68 12.66 -4.85
CA ARG A 236 -31.70 13.31 -3.96
C ARG A 236 -30.36 13.59 -4.65
N HIS A 237 -30.36 13.74 -5.97
CA HIS A 237 -29.13 13.91 -6.76
C HIS A 237 -28.34 15.19 -6.39
N TRP A 238 -29.02 16.22 -5.87
CA TRP A 238 -28.42 17.46 -5.37
C TRP A 238 -27.46 17.26 -4.19
N MET A 239 -27.56 16.14 -3.47
CA MET A 239 -26.63 15.78 -2.40
C MET A 239 -25.30 15.22 -2.91
N GLY A 240 -25.15 15.07 -4.23
CA GLY A 240 -24.01 14.48 -4.90
C GLY A 240 -24.12 12.96 -5.00
N ILE A 241 -24.34 12.44 -6.20
CA ILE A 241 -24.52 11.00 -6.45
C ILE A 241 -23.30 10.18 -6.00
N LYS A 242 -22.09 10.74 -6.12
CA LYS A 242 -20.84 10.08 -5.68
C LYS A 242 -20.54 10.30 -4.19
N GLY A 243 -21.24 11.24 -3.53
CA GLY A 243 -21.00 11.64 -2.13
C GLY A 243 -21.51 10.61 -1.12
N HIS A 244 -20.95 10.58 0.09
CA HIS A 244 -21.33 9.59 1.12
C HIS A 244 -22.67 9.90 1.80
N SER A 245 -22.98 11.18 2.01
CA SER A 245 -24.14 11.65 2.80
C SER A 245 -25.50 11.17 2.27
N VAL A 246 -25.64 11.07 0.95
CA VAL A 246 -26.88 10.58 0.34
C VAL A 246 -27.15 9.11 0.70
N TYR A 247 -26.10 8.30 0.79
CA TYR A 247 -26.21 6.88 1.12
C TYR A 247 -26.48 6.64 2.61
N ASP A 248 -25.99 7.51 3.48
CA ASP A 248 -26.34 7.49 4.91
C ASP A 248 -27.86 7.65 5.08
N ILE A 249 -28.45 8.63 4.40
CA ILE A 249 -29.89 8.87 4.44
C ILE A 249 -30.67 7.71 3.82
N ILE A 250 -30.24 7.20 2.67
CA ILE A 250 -30.93 6.10 1.97
C ILE A 250 -30.90 4.82 2.83
N SER A 251 -29.78 4.53 3.51
CA SER A 251 -29.65 3.34 4.38
C SER A 251 -30.65 3.33 5.55
N GLN A 252 -31.05 4.51 6.02
CA GLN A 252 -32.02 4.65 7.13
C GLN A 252 -33.47 4.47 6.68
N LEU A 253 -33.76 4.42 5.38
CA LEU A 253 -35.11 4.17 4.88
C LEU A 253 -35.56 2.76 5.32
N PRO A 254 -36.84 2.57 5.73
CA PRO A 254 -37.34 1.29 6.21
C PRO A 254 -37.05 0.12 5.26
N TYR A 255 -37.11 0.37 3.95
CA TYR A 255 -36.83 -0.63 2.93
C TYR A 255 -35.41 -1.23 3.04
N PHE A 256 -34.40 -0.39 3.22
CA PHE A 256 -32.99 -0.80 3.32
C PHE A 256 -32.60 -1.21 4.74
N ARG A 257 -33.12 -0.51 5.74
CA ARG A 257 -32.88 -0.82 7.16
C ARG A 257 -33.40 -2.20 7.55
N ASN A 258 -34.60 -2.58 7.10
CA ASN A 258 -35.19 -3.90 7.37
C ASN A 258 -34.44 -5.03 6.66
N ARG A 259 -33.67 -4.71 5.62
CA ARG A 259 -32.81 -5.65 4.89
C ARG A 259 -31.36 -5.62 5.35
N HIS A 260 -31.07 -4.88 6.43
CA HIS A 260 -29.73 -4.72 7.00
C HIS A 260 -28.68 -4.20 6.01
N ARG A 261 -29.08 -3.32 5.09
CA ARG A 261 -28.15 -2.65 4.17
C ARG A 261 -27.51 -1.45 4.87
N THR A 262 -26.18 -1.37 4.83
CA THR A 262 -25.41 -0.25 5.38
C THR A 262 -25.20 0.81 4.30
N ALA A 263 -24.93 2.06 4.70
CA ALA A 263 -24.60 3.12 3.75
C ALA A 263 -23.43 2.73 2.83
N THR A 264 -22.41 2.07 3.39
CA THR A 264 -21.26 1.55 2.64
C THR A 264 -21.66 0.53 1.58
N SER A 265 -22.47 -0.47 1.93
CA SER A 265 -22.85 -1.51 0.96
C SER A 265 -23.75 -0.98 -0.15
N ILE A 266 -24.64 -0.03 0.16
CA ILE A 266 -25.49 0.65 -0.83
C ILE A 266 -24.64 1.50 -1.78
N ARG A 267 -23.67 2.26 -1.24
CA ARG A 267 -22.77 3.09 -2.06
C ARG A 267 -21.93 2.23 -2.99
N GLU A 268 -21.40 1.12 -2.48
CA GLU A 268 -20.60 0.20 -3.29
C GLU A 268 -21.43 -0.45 -4.38
N ARG A 269 -22.68 -0.82 -4.09
CA ARG A 269 -23.60 -1.29 -5.13
C ARG A 269 -23.82 -0.25 -6.23
N MET A 270 -23.99 1.03 -5.87
CA MET A 270 -24.17 2.07 -6.87
C MET A 270 -22.91 2.31 -7.73
N ARG A 271 -21.72 2.10 -7.17
CA ARG A 271 -20.45 2.07 -7.93
C ARG A 271 -20.42 0.92 -8.93
N THR A 272 -20.80 -0.29 -8.53
CA THR A 272 -20.93 -1.43 -9.45
C THR A 272 -21.89 -1.14 -10.59
N LEU A 273 -22.96 -0.38 -10.32
CA LEU A 273 -23.93 0.09 -11.32
C LEU A 273 -23.42 1.30 -12.14
N LYS A 274 -22.14 1.67 -12.01
CA LYS A 274 -21.46 2.79 -12.67
C LYS A 274 -22.18 4.12 -12.53
N PHE A 275 -22.87 4.33 -11.40
CA PHE A 275 -23.72 5.50 -11.18
C PHE A 275 -24.78 5.74 -12.28
N ASN A 276 -25.16 4.71 -13.04
CA ASN A 276 -26.10 4.85 -14.15
C ASN A 276 -27.55 4.96 -13.64
N LEU A 277 -28.03 6.20 -13.55
CA LEU A 277 -29.40 6.54 -13.15
C LEU A 277 -30.37 6.71 -14.34
N GLY A 278 -29.85 6.96 -15.55
CA GLY A 278 -30.61 7.29 -16.77
C GLY A 278 -31.20 8.71 -16.77
N TYR A 279 -31.93 9.07 -15.72
CA TYR A 279 -32.47 10.42 -15.51
C TYR A 279 -32.47 10.74 -14.02
N VAL A 280 -32.62 12.01 -13.66
CA VAL A 280 -32.90 12.49 -12.30
C VAL A 280 -34.11 13.42 -12.32
N TYR A 281 -34.65 13.78 -11.15
CA TYR A 281 -35.78 14.72 -11.13
C TYR A 281 -35.32 16.18 -11.06
N GLN A 282 -36.03 17.05 -11.77
CA GLN A 282 -35.77 18.49 -11.72
C GLN A 282 -36.15 19.03 -10.34
N LEU A 283 -35.29 19.91 -9.80
CA LEU A 283 -35.44 20.49 -8.47
C LEU A 283 -35.65 21.99 -8.58
N ASP A 284 -36.42 22.55 -7.64
CA ASP A 284 -36.49 23.99 -7.42
C ASP A 284 -35.27 24.51 -6.62
N ALA A 285 -35.23 25.81 -6.36
CA ALA A 285 -34.18 26.44 -5.57
C ALA A 285 -34.10 25.94 -4.11
N ASN A 286 -35.15 25.28 -3.61
CA ASN A 286 -35.23 24.72 -2.26
C ASN A 286 -35.01 23.20 -2.24
N HIS A 287 -34.48 22.62 -3.32
CA HIS A 287 -34.25 21.19 -3.49
C HIS A 287 -35.52 20.33 -3.40
N ARG A 288 -36.69 20.89 -3.71
CA ARG A 288 -37.95 20.14 -3.83
C ARG A 288 -38.15 19.69 -5.26
N ILE A 289 -38.71 18.49 -5.41
CA ILE A 289 -38.95 17.89 -6.72
C ILE A 289 -40.08 18.64 -7.42
N MET A 290 -39.79 19.17 -8.62
CA MET A 290 -40.77 19.89 -9.43
C MET A 290 -41.74 18.93 -10.12
N LYS A 291 -43.01 19.34 -10.15
CA LYS A 291 -44.09 18.65 -10.88
C LYS A 291 -44.55 19.53 -12.03
N ASP A 292 -44.95 18.90 -13.12
CA ASP A 292 -45.61 19.56 -14.24
C ASP A 292 -47.06 19.95 -13.90
N ALA A 293 -47.75 20.57 -14.85
CA ALA A 293 -49.16 20.97 -14.69
C ALA A 293 -50.13 19.80 -14.43
N ASN A 294 -49.72 18.57 -14.79
CA ASN A 294 -50.49 17.34 -14.59
C ASN A 294 -50.13 16.62 -13.28
N GLY A 295 -49.21 17.18 -12.48
CA GLY A 295 -48.74 16.59 -11.23
C GLY A 295 -47.67 15.51 -11.39
N LYS A 296 -47.13 15.29 -12.60
CA LYS A 296 -46.06 14.33 -12.89
C LYS A 296 -44.69 14.96 -12.62
N TYR A 297 -43.77 14.21 -12.02
CA TYR A 297 -42.43 14.71 -11.76
C TYR A 297 -41.65 14.98 -13.05
N LEU A 298 -41.04 16.16 -13.13
CA LEU A 298 -40.20 16.55 -14.26
C LEU A 298 -38.88 15.78 -14.22
N ARG A 299 -38.55 15.07 -15.29
CA ARG A 299 -37.29 14.33 -15.45
C ARG A 299 -36.29 15.20 -16.21
N THR A 300 -35.04 15.18 -15.77
CA THR A 300 -33.92 15.86 -16.43
C THR A 300 -32.70 14.94 -16.46
N THR A 301 -31.82 15.12 -17.44
CA THR A 301 -30.51 14.46 -17.52
C THR A 301 -29.40 15.32 -16.93
N MET A 302 -29.69 16.57 -16.57
CA MET A 302 -28.72 17.49 -15.99
C MET A 302 -28.51 17.17 -14.51
N ILE A 303 -27.42 16.47 -14.23
CA ILE A 303 -26.97 16.14 -12.88
C ILE A 303 -26.02 17.25 -12.40
N THR A 304 -26.36 17.89 -11.29
CA THR A 304 -25.43 18.83 -10.66
C THR A 304 -24.39 18.07 -9.85
N ASN A 305 -23.22 17.77 -10.46
CA ASN A 305 -22.09 17.09 -9.83
C ASN A 305 -21.28 17.99 -8.87
N LYS A 306 -21.92 18.78 -8.01
CA LYS A 306 -21.19 19.64 -7.06
C LYS A 306 -20.70 18.84 -5.86
N LEU A 307 -19.64 18.06 -6.04
CA LEU A 307 -18.76 17.70 -4.94
C LEU A 307 -18.00 18.98 -4.52
N THR A 308 -17.99 19.30 -3.24
CA THR A 308 -17.15 20.38 -2.71
C THR A 308 -15.68 20.00 -2.96
N ALA A 309 -14.97 20.80 -3.77
CA ALA A 309 -13.56 20.58 -4.01
C ALA A 309 -12.73 20.93 -2.77
N TYR A 310 -11.61 20.23 -2.58
CA TYR A 310 -10.65 20.57 -1.53
C TYR A 310 -9.82 21.78 -1.93
N THR A 311 -9.74 22.76 -1.04
CA THR A 311 -8.88 23.94 -1.19
C THR A 311 -7.50 23.70 -0.58
N ALA A 312 -6.51 24.52 -0.93
CA ALA A 312 -5.19 24.46 -0.29
C ALA A 312 -5.28 24.73 1.24
N SER A 313 -6.21 25.58 1.65
CA SER A 313 -6.49 25.84 3.07
C SER A 313 -7.04 24.60 3.77
N ASP A 314 -7.96 23.87 3.16
CA ASP A 314 -8.48 22.61 3.71
C ASP A 314 -7.34 21.60 3.98
N ASP A 315 -6.45 21.43 3.00
CA ASP A 315 -5.31 20.52 3.12
C ASP A 315 -4.31 20.99 4.20
N LEU A 316 -4.04 22.29 4.27
CA LEU A 316 -3.13 22.84 5.28
C LEU A 316 -3.70 22.64 6.69
N ILE A 317 -4.99 22.88 6.92
CA ILE A 317 -5.63 22.70 8.25
C ILE A 317 -5.47 21.26 8.72
N LEU A 318 -5.75 20.29 7.83
CA LEU A 318 -5.62 18.88 8.14
C LEU A 318 -4.17 18.52 8.46
N CYS A 319 -3.21 18.94 7.62
CA CYS A 319 -1.78 18.70 7.84
C CYS A 319 -1.28 19.33 9.15
N LYS A 320 -1.60 20.61 9.41
CA LYS A 320 -1.23 21.36 10.61
C LYS A 320 -1.79 20.70 11.86
N THR A 321 -3.05 20.29 11.82
CA THR A 321 -3.71 19.63 12.96
C THR A 321 -3.06 18.28 13.27
N VAL A 322 -2.80 17.48 12.24
CA VAL A 322 -2.10 16.19 12.40
C VAL A 322 -0.69 16.40 12.96
N TYR A 323 0.06 17.36 12.42
CA TYR A 323 1.42 17.69 12.85
C TYR A 323 1.50 18.06 14.34
N PHE A 324 0.60 18.92 14.84
CA PHE A 324 0.65 19.36 16.23
C PHE A 324 0.03 18.37 17.23
N LYS A 325 -1.03 17.66 16.83
CA LYS A 325 -1.84 16.87 17.76
C LYS A 325 -1.51 15.38 17.77
N LEU A 326 -0.94 14.86 16.68
CA LEU A 326 -0.65 13.42 16.52
C LEU A 326 0.85 13.18 16.41
N ASP A 327 1.23 11.91 16.60
CA ASP A 327 2.61 11.48 16.48
C ASP A 327 2.85 10.93 15.08
N ILE A 328 3.79 11.53 14.36
CA ILE A 328 4.15 11.16 12.99
C ILE A 328 5.41 10.30 13.06
N VAL A 329 5.36 9.11 12.47
CA VAL A 329 6.52 8.23 12.33
C VAL A 329 6.88 8.17 10.85
N THR A 330 8.10 8.58 10.52
CA THR A 330 8.63 8.51 9.16
C THR A 330 9.38 7.20 8.96
N ASP A 331 9.09 6.48 7.88
CA ASP A 331 9.83 5.28 7.50
C ASP A 331 11.15 5.61 6.78
N GLU A 332 11.95 4.59 6.47
CA GLU A 332 13.25 4.73 5.78
C GLU A 332 13.09 5.30 4.36
N LYS A 333 11.94 5.06 3.74
CA LYS A 333 11.56 5.56 2.41
C LYS A 333 11.02 7.00 2.45
N GLY A 334 10.88 7.59 3.64
CA GLY A 334 10.38 8.95 3.83
C GLY A 334 8.85 9.07 3.80
N PHE A 335 8.08 7.99 3.87
CA PHE A 335 6.63 8.03 4.07
C PHE A 335 6.29 8.20 5.54
N GLU A 336 5.29 9.05 5.77
CA GLU A 336 4.82 9.40 7.09
C GLU A 336 3.62 8.54 7.44
N THR A 337 3.74 7.80 8.53
CA THR A 337 2.67 7.00 9.11
C THR A 337 2.14 7.70 10.35
N VAL A 338 0.82 7.81 10.44
CA VAL A 338 0.12 8.43 11.57
C VAL A 338 -0.90 7.45 12.13
N ILE A 339 -0.92 7.29 13.45
CA ILE A 339 -1.92 6.49 14.14
C ILE A 339 -3.09 7.38 14.53
N PHE A 340 -4.21 7.23 13.83
CA PHE A 340 -5.42 8.00 14.11
C PHE A 340 -6.26 7.34 15.22
N PRO A 341 -6.64 8.09 16.26
CA PRO A 341 -7.67 7.66 17.20
C PRO A 341 -9.04 7.50 16.52
N THR A 342 -9.87 6.58 17.02
CA THR A 342 -11.12 6.13 16.36
C THR A 342 -12.06 7.27 15.94
N ASN A 343 -12.14 8.35 16.72
CA ASN A 343 -13.06 9.47 16.50
C ASN A 343 -12.37 10.77 16.03
N PHE A 344 -11.13 10.68 15.54
CA PHE A 344 -10.39 11.87 15.09
C PHE A 344 -11.15 12.63 14.00
N TYR A 345 -11.51 11.93 12.92
CA TYR A 345 -12.16 12.56 11.76
C TYR A 345 -13.59 13.04 12.07
N ASP A 346 -14.31 12.36 12.96
CA ASP A 346 -15.63 12.81 13.41
C ASP A 346 -15.54 14.16 14.13
N LYS A 347 -14.62 14.28 15.08
CA LYS A 347 -14.37 15.55 15.78
C LYS A 347 -13.85 16.61 14.83
N PHE A 348 -12.98 16.22 13.89
CA PHE A 348 -12.39 17.14 12.93
C PHE A 348 -13.46 17.76 12.03
N ALA A 349 -14.38 16.93 11.50
CA ALA A 349 -15.47 17.40 10.66
C ALA A 349 -16.51 18.27 11.40
N VAL A 350 -16.66 18.09 12.73
CA VAL A 350 -17.52 18.97 13.54
C VAL A 350 -16.94 20.40 13.60
N VAL A 351 -15.61 20.52 13.71
CA VAL A 351 -14.93 21.84 13.75
C VAL A 351 -14.77 22.43 12.35
N TYR A 352 -14.43 21.58 11.37
CA TYR A 352 -14.19 21.91 9.97
C TYR A 352 -15.23 21.24 9.08
N ASN A 353 -16.42 21.85 9.07
CA ASN A 353 -17.63 21.34 8.45
C ASN A 353 -17.72 21.55 6.92
N SER A 354 -16.63 21.94 6.26
CA SER A 354 -16.58 22.04 4.79
C SER A 354 -16.72 20.67 4.11
N HIS A 355 -16.25 19.61 4.78
CA HIS A 355 -16.29 18.23 4.31
C HIS A 355 -16.71 17.27 5.42
N SER A 356 -17.26 16.10 5.05
CA SER A 356 -17.64 15.06 6.01
C SER A 356 -16.42 14.33 6.59
N ALA A 357 -16.58 13.66 7.73
CA ALA A 357 -15.51 12.88 8.38
C ALA A 357 -14.87 11.84 7.43
N GLU A 358 -15.69 11.10 6.69
CA GLU A 358 -15.19 10.12 5.71
C GLU A 358 -14.49 10.80 4.54
N SER A 359 -14.99 11.95 4.08
CA SER A 359 -14.32 12.72 3.02
C SER A 359 -12.91 13.13 3.46
N TRP A 360 -12.77 13.67 4.67
CA TRP A 360 -11.47 14.04 5.24
C TRP A 360 -10.52 12.83 5.38
N ARG A 361 -11.06 11.68 5.81
CA ARG A 361 -10.30 10.42 5.92
C ARG A 361 -9.75 9.97 4.57
N GLN A 362 -10.57 10.02 3.52
CA GLN A 362 -10.15 9.68 2.16
C GLN A 362 -9.16 10.70 1.59
N ARG A 363 -9.35 11.99 1.89
CA ARG A 363 -8.38 13.04 1.50
C ARG A 363 -7.01 12.78 2.12
N PHE A 364 -6.98 12.39 3.40
CA PHE A 364 -5.75 11.98 4.05
C PHE A 364 -5.13 10.75 3.39
N LYS A 365 -5.91 9.66 3.26
CA LYS A 365 -5.44 8.37 2.73
C LYS A 365 -4.87 8.52 1.32
N ASN A 366 -5.60 9.16 0.42
CA ASN A 366 -5.31 9.09 -1.02
C ASN A 366 -4.37 10.21 -1.51
N TYR A 367 -4.28 11.32 -0.78
CA TYR A 367 -3.52 12.49 -1.22
C TYR A 367 -2.45 12.90 -0.21
N ILE A 368 -2.83 13.26 1.02
CA ILE A 368 -1.88 13.82 2.00
C ILE A 368 -0.84 12.77 2.45
N SER A 369 -1.24 11.53 2.69
CA SER A 369 -0.31 10.48 3.12
C SER A 369 0.75 10.17 2.05
N ILE A 370 0.39 10.34 0.79
CA ILE A 370 1.29 10.14 -0.36
C ILE A 370 2.20 11.35 -0.52
N PHE A 371 1.64 12.56 -0.50
CA PHE A 371 2.41 13.79 -0.64
C PHE A 371 3.44 13.96 0.50
N GLY A 372 3.00 13.67 1.73
CA GLY A 372 3.69 13.92 2.99
C GLY A 372 3.11 15.15 3.69
N ILE A 373 2.71 14.98 4.94
CA ILE A 373 2.20 16.02 5.85
C ILE A 373 3.24 17.12 6.00
N THR A 374 4.49 16.78 6.38
CA THR A 374 5.53 17.80 6.58
C THR A 374 5.90 18.47 5.27
N ASN A 375 5.99 17.71 4.18
CA ASN A 375 6.29 18.23 2.85
C ASN A 375 5.23 19.24 2.38
N TYR A 376 3.94 18.95 2.57
CA TYR A 376 2.88 19.86 2.17
C TYR A 376 2.88 21.16 2.98
N ILE A 377 3.14 21.08 4.29
CA ILE A 377 3.26 22.28 5.14
C ILE A 377 4.41 23.16 4.65
N LYS A 378 5.58 22.57 4.37
CA LYS A 378 6.74 23.31 3.86
C LYS A 378 6.46 23.93 2.49
N TYR A 379 5.86 23.16 1.56
CA TYR A 379 5.42 23.67 0.25
C TYR A 379 4.50 24.88 0.42
N TYR A 380 3.49 24.78 1.29
CA TYR A 380 2.53 25.86 1.51
C TYR A 380 3.22 27.12 2.04
N ILE A 381 4.10 26.98 3.05
CA ILE A 381 4.87 28.09 3.63
C ILE A 381 5.73 28.75 2.54
N MET A 382 6.43 27.97 1.72
CA MET A 382 7.29 28.49 0.66
C MET A 382 6.53 29.26 -0.41
N GLU A 383 5.39 28.74 -0.87
CA GLU A 383 4.55 29.45 -1.84
C GLU A 383 4.06 30.78 -1.26
N ARG A 384 3.65 30.80 0.02
CA ARG A 384 3.23 32.03 0.71
C ARG A 384 4.36 33.03 0.87
N GLN A 385 5.56 32.57 1.24
CA GLN A 385 6.76 33.43 1.32
C GLN A 385 7.12 34.05 -0.03
N GLN A 386 6.89 33.34 -1.12
CA GLN A 386 7.09 33.84 -2.48
C GLN A 386 5.95 34.73 -2.99
N GLY A 387 4.91 34.99 -2.18
CA GLY A 387 3.73 35.75 -2.58
C GLY A 387 2.83 35.02 -3.58
N LYS A 388 2.99 33.71 -3.73
CA LYS A 388 2.15 32.85 -4.57
C LYS A 388 0.99 32.27 -3.79
N THR A 389 -0.07 31.92 -4.49
CA THR A 389 -1.24 31.22 -3.92
C THR A 389 -0.96 29.72 -3.90
N PRO A 390 -0.89 29.07 -2.73
CA PRO A 390 -0.68 27.63 -2.65
C PRO A 390 -1.84 26.87 -3.30
N LEU A 391 -1.51 25.74 -3.93
CA LEU A 391 -2.50 24.86 -4.56
C LEU A 391 -2.86 23.68 -3.63
N PRO A 392 -4.06 23.10 -3.76
CA PRO A 392 -4.42 21.87 -3.05
C PRO A 392 -3.50 20.72 -3.44
N VAL A 393 -3.33 19.74 -2.57
CA VAL A 393 -2.36 18.64 -2.69
C VAL A 393 -2.41 17.95 -4.07
N ASN A 394 -3.60 17.70 -4.59
CA ASN A 394 -3.80 17.04 -5.90
C ASN A 394 -3.36 17.88 -7.11
N LEU A 395 -3.17 19.19 -6.93
CA LEU A 395 -2.74 20.12 -7.98
C LEU A 395 -1.32 20.68 -7.75
N ALA A 396 -0.86 20.72 -6.50
CA ALA A 396 0.42 21.32 -6.12
C ALA A 396 1.63 20.72 -6.86
N ASN A 397 1.65 19.40 -7.04
CA ASN A 397 2.65 18.72 -7.87
C ASN A 397 2.16 17.30 -8.24
N LYS A 398 1.55 17.18 -9.43
CA LYS A 398 1.02 15.90 -9.93
C LYS A 398 2.13 14.86 -10.15
N GLU A 399 3.26 15.29 -10.72
CA GLU A 399 4.43 14.43 -10.97
C GLU A 399 5.00 13.85 -9.66
N TRP A 400 5.07 14.66 -8.61
CA TRP A 400 5.51 14.21 -7.28
C TRP A 400 4.58 13.14 -6.70
N LEU A 401 3.27 13.35 -6.80
CA LEU A 401 2.28 12.37 -6.35
C LEU A 401 2.40 11.06 -7.12
N GLN A 402 2.54 11.12 -8.44
CA GLN A 402 2.73 9.95 -9.29
C GLN A 402 4.04 9.22 -8.96
N ALA A 403 5.14 9.95 -8.83
CA ALA A 403 6.44 9.41 -8.46
C ALA A 403 6.39 8.73 -7.08
N ARG A 404 5.76 9.35 -6.08
CA ARG A 404 5.62 8.74 -4.74
C ARG A 404 4.66 7.56 -4.72
N LYS A 405 3.59 7.56 -5.52
CA LYS A 405 2.73 6.39 -5.73
C LYS A 405 3.56 5.21 -6.26
N HIS A 406 4.41 5.46 -7.26
CA HIS A 406 5.30 4.44 -7.81
C HIS A 406 6.29 3.92 -6.78
N ILE A 407 6.97 4.80 -6.03
CA ILE A 407 7.93 4.38 -4.98
C ILE A 407 7.25 3.61 -3.85
N LYS A 408 6.00 3.91 -3.52
CA LYS A 408 5.28 3.12 -2.52
C LYS A 408 5.13 1.65 -2.95
N LYS A 409 5.08 1.40 -4.27
CA LYS A 409 4.98 0.06 -4.86
C LYS A 409 6.34 -0.60 -5.10
N THR A 410 7.42 0.18 -5.25
CA THR A 410 8.75 -0.32 -5.59
C THR A 410 9.76 -0.19 -4.43
N ASP A 411 10.91 -0.85 -4.56
CA ASP A 411 12.00 -0.72 -3.59
C ASP A 411 12.99 0.41 -3.95
N CYS A 412 12.44 1.54 -4.36
CA CYS A 412 13.22 2.70 -4.77
C CYS A 412 13.68 3.54 -3.57
N PRO A 413 14.83 4.23 -3.70
CA PRO A 413 15.35 5.12 -2.66
C PRO A 413 14.41 6.31 -2.39
N ARG A 414 14.53 6.88 -1.19
CA ARG A 414 13.74 8.03 -0.73
C ARG A 414 13.83 9.20 -1.71
N LEU A 415 12.68 9.67 -2.18
CA LEU A 415 12.57 10.91 -2.94
C LEU A 415 12.48 12.13 -2.02
N PHE A 416 13.06 13.24 -2.47
CA PHE A 416 12.96 14.54 -1.81
C PHE A 416 12.10 15.48 -2.65
N PHE A 417 11.18 16.20 -1.99
CA PHE A 417 10.32 17.13 -2.69
C PHE A 417 11.21 18.26 -3.24
N PRO A 418 11.18 18.55 -4.56
CA PRO A 418 12.07 19.53 -5.16
C PRO A 418 11.93 20.89 -4.48
N HIS A 419 13.07 21.53 -4.20
CA HIS A 419 13.13 22.87 -3.62
C HIS A 419 12.54 23.01 -2.20
N VAL A 420 12.11 21.93 -1.53
CA VAL A 420 11.61 21.99 -0.15
C VAL A 420 12.69 21.61 0.86
N PRO A 421 12.85 22.37 1.96
CA PRO A 421 13.81 22.05 3.02
C PRO A 421 13.61 20.65 3.61
N GLN A 422 14.71 19.92 3.80
CA GLN A 422 14.65 18.58 4.38
C GLN A 422 14.40 18.62 5.90
N SER A 423 14.97 19.59 6.62
CA SER A 423 14.76 19.71 8.07
C SER A 423 13.32 20.12 8.40
N ASN A 424 12.81 19.60 9.51
CA ASN A 424 11.51 19.98 10.06
C ASN A 424 11.60 21.27 10.88
N ASP A 425 12.80 21.72 11.29
CA ASP A 425 13.00 22.97 12.01
C ASP A 425 12.46 24.19 11.22
N PHE A 426 12.47 24.08 9.88
CA PHE A 426 11.88 25.07 8.99
C PHE A 426 10.38 25.28 9.26
N ILE A 427 9.65 24.23 9.60
CA ILE A 427 8.21 24.36 9.90
C ILE A 427 8.03 25.19 11.17
N ASP A 428 8.81 24.89 12.21
CA ASP A 428 8.70 25.57 13.51
C ASP A 428 9.11 27.05 13.41
N GLU A 429 10.13 27.37 12.60
CA GLU A 429 10.59 28.74 12.37
C GLU A 429 9.58 29.58 11.59
N PHE A 430 8.88 28.99 10.60
CA PHE A 430 8.03 29.71 9.66
C PHE A 430 6.54 29.40 9.79
N ILE A 431 6.11 28.83 10.92
CA ILE A 431 4.71 28.42 11.11
C ILE A 431 3.72 29.59 11.03
N GLU A 432 4.18 30.82 11.27
CA GLU A 432 3.37 32.03 11.11
C GLU A 432 2.83 32.22 9.68
N PHE A 433 3.59 31.79 8.67
CA PHE A 433 3.17 31.82 7.27
C PHE A 433 2.08 30.77 6.94
N ALA A 434 1.85 29.82 7.84
CA ALA A 434 0.77 28.84 7.81
C ALA A 434 -0.46 29.29 8.66
N SER A 435 -0.62 30.59 8.91
CA SER A 435 -1.86 31.14 9.46
C SER A 435 -2.98 31.12 8.42
N ILE A 436 -4.17 30.67 8.82
CA ILE A 436 -5.37 30.66 8.00
C ILE A 436 -6.45 31.46 8.76
N PRO A 437 -6.64 32.75 8.43
CA PRO A 437 -7.47 33.68 9.22
C PRO A 437 -8.90 33.18 9.50
N ASP A 438 -9.54 32.54 8.51
CA ASP A 438 -10.92 32.06 8.62
C ASP A 438 -11.09 30.88 9.60
N TYR A 439 -9.99 30.23 9.97
CA TYR A 439 -9.99 28.96 10.70
C TYR A 439 -9.16 28.96 11.98
N ASP A 440 -8.15 29.84 12.11
CA ASP A 440 -7.30 29.90 13.30
C ASP A 440 -8.07 30.28 14.59
N GLY A 441 -9.28 30.85 14.48
CA GLY A 441 -10.18 31.07 15.61
C GLY A 441 -10.94 29.81 16.09
N ARG A 442 -10.91 28.71 15.34
CA ARG A 442 -11.59 27.45 15.70
C ARG A 442 -10.64 26.55 16.49
N ILE A 443 -10.95 26.32 17.76
CA ILE A 443 -10.11 25.47 18.61
C ILE A 443 -10.48 24.00 18.38
N PHE A 444 -9.56 23.23 17.79
CA PHE A 444 -9.67 21.78 17.75
C PHE A 444 -9.16 21.17 19.07
N GLU A 445 -10.06 21.06 20.04
CA GLU A 445 -9.81 20.40 21.33
C GLU A 445 -9.76 18.89 21.15
N PHE A 446 -8.58 18.41 20.76
CA PHE A 446 -8.29 16.99 20.69
C PHE A 446 -7.10 16.66 21.57
N GLU A 447 -7.34 15.75 22.51
CA GLU A 447 -6.32 15.20 23.37
C GLU A 447 -5.99 13.78 22.89
N ASN A 448 -4.76 13.58 22.44
CA ASN A 448 -4.33 12.30 21.92
C ASN A 448 -4.26 11.26 23.07
N PRO A 449 -5.14 10.24 23.07
CA PRO A 449 -5.18 9.26 24.17
C PRO A 449 -3.88 8.45 24.26
N PHE A 450 -3.13 8.32 23.15
CA PHE A 450 -1.86 7.60 23.12
C PHE A 450 -0.74 8.40 23.80
N ARG A 451 -0.72 9.73 23.67
CA ARG A 451 0.26 10.58 24.36
C ARG A 451 0.13 10.49 25.88
N LYS A 452 -1.11 10.43 26.40
CA LYS A 452 -1.34 10.20 27.84
C LYS A 452 -0.80 8.86 28.32
N MET A 453 -0.99 7.80 27.53
CA MET A 453 -0.47 6.48 27.90
C MET A 453 1.06 6.44 27.90
N ILE A 454 1.71 7.09 26.93
CA ILE A 454 3.17 7.18 26.88
C ILE A 454 3.70 8.00 28.06
N ALA A 455 3.14 9.20 28.30
CA ALA A 455 3.53 10.06 29.41
C ALA A 455 3.30 9.40 30.79
N TYR A 456 2.24 8.61 30.94
CA TYR A 456 1.99 7.86 32.16
C TYR A 456 3.02 6.74 32.39
N ASN A 457 3.44 6.05 31.32
CA ASN A 457 4.49 5.04 31.39
C ASN A 457 5.87 5.65 31.69
N ASP A 458 6.18 6.81 31.11
CA ASP A 458 7.44 7.51 31.39
C ASP A 458 7.47 8.03 32.84
N ASN A 459 6.38 8.60 33.34
CA ASN A 459 6.28 9.03 34.74
C ASN A 459 6.28 7.88 35.75
N GLN A 460 5.80 6.69 35.39
CA GLN A 460 5.96 5.49 36.22
C GLN A 460 7.40 4.95 36.21
N SER A 461 8.15 5.14 35.13
CA SER A 461 9.58 4.79 35.08
C SER A 461 10.42 5.72 35.97
N VAL A 462 10.11 7.02 36.01
CA VAL A 462 10.82 8.01 36.83
C VAL A 462 10.49 7.87 38.33
N ASN A 463 9.26 7.49 38.68
CA ASN A 463 8.88 7.30 40.09
C ASN A 463 9.46 6.02 40.73
N ASN A 464 10.01 5.09 39.93
CA ASN A 464 10.72 3.92 40.46
C ASN A 464 12.23 4.16 40.65
N ASP A 465 12.76 5.33 40.30
CA ASP A 465 14.20 5.64 40.37
C ASP A 465 14.54 6.84 41.29
N ILE A 466 13.58 7.36 42.07
CA ILE A 466 13.87 8.38 43.10
C ILE A 466 14.23 7.66 44.41
N GLY A 467 15.43 7.11 44.39
CA GLY A 467 16.13 6.54 45.52
C GLY A 467 17.56 7.07 45.68
N SER A 468 17.94 8.23 45.12
CA SER A 468 19.04 9.09 45.60
C SER A 468 19.33 10.28 44.66
N ARG A 469 19.73 11.41 45.28
CA ARG A 469 20.29 12.67 44.74
C ARG A 469 19.32 13.83 44.38
N SER A 470 19.34 14.79 45.30
CA SER A 470 19.49 16.24 45.14
C SER A 470 18.58 16.99 44.15
N LYS A 471 17.60 17.68 44.73
CA LYS A 471 16.70 18.67 44.15
C LYS A 471 17.46 19.83 43.48
N VAL A 472 17.19 20.05 42.20
CA VAL A 472 17.23 21.38 41.57
C VAL A 472 15.92 21.53 40.80
N SER A 473 15.11 22.51 41.18
CA SER A 473 13.81 22.83 40.57
C SER A 473 14.01 23.72 39.34
N PRO A 474 13.33 23.45 38.21
CA PRO A 474 13.13 24.45 37.17
C PRO A 474 11.93 25.34 37.54
N LYS A 475 12.14 26.66 37.43
CA LYS A 475 11.14 27.70 37.62
C LYS A 475 10.13 27.68 36.47
N SER A 476 8.86 27.81 36.82
CA SER A 476 7.73 28.13 35.97
C SER A 476 7.89 29.54 35.35
N LEU A 477 7.61 29.65 34.06
CA LEU A 477 7.48 30.91 33.34
C LEU A 477 6.00 31.34 33.40
N GLU A 478 5.69 32.27 34.28
CA GLU A 478 4.48 33.10 34.22
C GLU A 478 4.87 34.57 34.43
N ASN A 479 4.22 35.43 33.64
CA ASN A 479 4.06 36.88 33.80
C ASN A 479 5.28 37.80 33.57
N TYR A 480 5.35 38.34 32.35
CA TYR A 480 5.80 39.72 32.14
C TYR A 480 4.59 40.66 32.16
N GLY A 481 4.59 41.57 33.12
CA GLY A 481 3.64 42.66 33.22
C GLY A 481 4.21 43.79 34.08
N ASN A 482 4.82 44.75 33.40
CA ASN A 482 4.74 46.20 33.63
C ASN A 482 5.26 46.86 34.93
N ILE A 483 5.97 47.98 34.68
CA ILE A 483 6.14 49.25 35.44
C ILE A 483 7.46 49.43 36.20
N ASP A 484 8.31 50.21 35.53
CA ASP A 484 8.93 51.50 35.91
C ASP A 484 9.69 51.72 37.24
N ASP A 485 10.75 52.51 37.03
CA ASP A 485 11.34 53.53 37.88
C ASP A 485 12.35 53.16 38.99
N GLU A 486 13.58 53.62 38.72
CA GLU A 486 14.31 54.65 39.47
C GLU A 486 15.69 54.28 40.06
N LEU A 487 16.63 55.21 39.79
CA LEU A 487 17.83 55.58 40.54
C LEU A 487 19.13 54.76 40.29
N VAL A 488 20.10 55.22 39.48
CA VAL A 488 21.03 56.38 39.59
C VAL A 488 22.33 56.06 40.34
N LYS A 489 23.46 56.27 39.62
CA LYS A 489 24.88 56.42 40.05
C LYS A 489 25.60 55.14 40.53
N GLU A 490 26.89 54.89 40.30
CA GLU A 490 28.03 55.80 40.20
C GLU A 490 29.23 55.08 39.51
N ASP A 491 29.94 55.85 38.68
CA ASP A 491 31.38 55.91 38.46
C ASP A 491 32.27 54.75 37.97
N GLN A 492 32.77 55.03 36.75
CA GLN A 492 34.04 54.67 36.12
C GLN A 492 35.26 54.80 37.05
N ARG A 493 36.27 53.92 36.89
CA ARG A 493 37.68 54.34 36.64
C ARG A 493 38.69 53.18 36.51
N ARG A 494 39.66 53.43 35.59
CA ARG A 494 40.99 52.83 35.34
C ARG A 494 40.98 51.59 34.44
N GLU A 495 41.25 51.67 33.14
CA GLU A 495 42.41 52.19 32.36
C GLU A 495 43.80 51.62 32.74
N LYS A 496 44.40 50.97 31.73
CA LYS A 496 45.82 50.98 31.28
C LYS A 496 46.81 50.20 32.18
N GLU A 497 47.83 49.48 31.71
CA GLU A 497 48.74 49.53 30.53
C GLU A 497 49.68 48.29 30.72
N ASN A 498 50.17 47.49 29.76
CA ASN A 498 51.27 47.66 28.78
C ASN A 498 51.55 46.22 28.23
N VAL A 499 51.72 45.92 26.92
CA VAL A 499 52.71 46.33 25.89
C VAL A 499 54.08 45.62 26.02
N VAL A 500 54.63 45.25 24.84
CA VAL A 500 55.98 44.75 24.45
C VAL A 500 56.04 43.22 24.20
N GLU A 501 55.88 42.74 22.95
CA GLU A 501 56.89 42.58 21.87
C GLU A 501 58.08 41.64 22.21
N ASN A 502 58.19 40.50 21.53
CA ASN A 502 59.18 40.34 20.45
C ASN A 502 59.18 38.94 19.81
N SER A 503 59.41 38.98 18.51
CA SER A 503 59.76 37.94 17.54
C SER A 503 61.02 37.13 17.86
N VAL A 504 61.16 35.93 17.27
CA VAL A 504 62.23 35.52 16.32
C VAL A 504 62.24 33.99 16.16
N ASN A 505 62.02 33.58 14.91
CA ASN A 505 62.60 32.50 14.10
C ASN A 505 63.32 31.25 14.66
N ASP A 506 63.13 30.22 13.83
CA ASP A 506 64.10 29.25 13.30
C ASP A 506 64.17 27.81 13.86
N GLU A 507 63.75 26.91 12.95
CA GLU A 507 64.52 25.81 12.36
C GLU A 507 64.58 24.42 13.00
N ASN A 508 64.22 23.48 12.13
CA ASN A 508 64.91 22.23 11.79
C ASN A 508 65.14 21.16 12.87
N LYS A 509 64.58 19.97 12.58
CA LYS A 509 65.39 18.75 12.50
C LYS A 509 64.75 17.71 11.58
N ASN A 510 65.31 17.65 10.38
CA ASN A 510 65.32 16.49 9.51
C ASN A 510 66.51 15.59 9.93
N SER A 511 66.35 14.28 9.84
CA SER A 511 67.45 13.32 9.65
C SER A 511 66.91 12.15 8.81
N ASN A 512 67.22 12.02 7.51
CA ASN A 512 68.46 11.45 6.93
C ASN A 512 68.61 9.93 7.26
N LEU A 513 68.95 9.01 6.35
CA LEU A 513 69.85 9.13 5.19
C LEU A 513 69.87 7.84 4.30
N ASN A 514 70.16 8.04 3.00
CA ASN A 514 70.91 7.23 2.01
C ASN A 514 70.46 5.82 1.54
N ILE A 515 70.20 5.59 0.24
CA ILE A 515 71.06 5.59 -0.98
C ILE A 515 71.89 4.29 -1.14
N LEU A 516 71.58 3.52 -2.19
CA LEU A 516 72.57 3.04 -3.17
C LEU A 516 71.88 2.69 -4.52
N GLN A 517 72.36 3.30 -5.60
CA GLN A 517 72.16 2.86 -6.99
C GLN A 517 73.31 1.92 -7.39
N GLU A 518 73.06 0.90 -8.22
CA GLU A 518 73.57 0.81 -9.61
C GLU A 518 73.37 -0.58 -10.25
N SER A 519 72.87 -0.54 -11.49
CA SER A 519 73.31 -1.30 -12.67
C SER A 519 73.24 -2.84 -12.71
N GLN A 520 72.42 -3.39 -13.62
CA GLN A 520 72.88 -3.92 -14.93
C GLN A 520 71.75 -4.55 -15.76
N LYS A 521 71.82 -4.33 -17.08
CA LYS A 521 71.03 -4.94 -18.16
C LYS A 521 71.49 -6.39 -18.40
N THR A 522 70.55 -7.30 -18.66
CA THR A 522 70.67 -8.33 -19.72
C THR A 522 69.28 -8.86 -20.11
N ASN A 523 69.02 -8.91 -21.43
CA ASN A 523 67.97 -9.71 -22.05
C ASN A 523 68.28 -11.19 -21.90
N VAL A 524 67.27 -12.06 -21.71
CA VAL A 524 67.06 -13.38 -22.36
C VAL A 524 65.67 -13.91 -21.94
N SER A 525 65.10 -14.70 -22.84
CA SER A 525 63.74 -15.17 -23.02
C SER A 525 63.23 -16.26 -22.05
N ASP A 526 61.95 -16.57 -22.26
CA ASP A 526 61.28 -17.87 -22.09
C ASP A 526 60.78 -18.31 -20.72
N SER A 527 59.45 -18.19 -20.60
CA SER A 527 58.50 -19.21 -20.12
C SER A 527 58.89 -20.03 -18.88
N GLN A 528 58.31 -19.65 -17.73
CA GLN A 528 57.74 -20.61 -16.77
C GLN A 528 56.77 -19.90 -15.82
N LYS A 529 55.47 -20.20 -15.96
CA LYS A 529 54.42 -19.84 -15.00
C LYS A 529 54.68 -20.61 -13.70
N SER A 530 55.29 -19.95 -12.73
CA SER A 530 55.33 -20.39 -11.33
C SER A 530 54.12 -19.80 -10.60
N SER A 531 53.16 -20.66 -10.28
CA SER A 531 52.00 -20.33 -9.46
C SER A 531 52.43 -20.11 -8.01
N MET A 532 52.49 -18.86 -7.56
CA MET A 532 52.52 -18.57 -6.13
C MET A 532 51.18 -18.99 -5.52
N PRO A 533 51.17 -19.80 -4.44
CA PRO A 533 49.93 -20.11 -3.74
C PRO A 533 49.41 -18.82 -3.09
N LEU A 534 48.26 -18.35 -3.56
CA LEU A 534 47.52 -17.27 -2.92
C LEU A 534 47.06 -17.80 -1.56
N PHE A 535 47.77 -17.42 -0.50
CA PHE A 535 47.39 -17.73 0.87
C PHE A 535 46.24 -16.80 1.24
N THR A 536 45.01 -17.13 0.82
CA THR A 536 43.82 -16.47 1.36
C THR A 536 43.66 -16.97 2.78
N PRO A 537 43.78 -16.11 3.82
CA PRO A 537 43.58 -16.54 5.19
C PRO A 537 42.18 -17.12 5.32
N GLU A 538 42.10 -18.36 5.78
CA GLU A 538 40.83 -19.05 6.02
C GLU A 538 40.09 -18.27 7.11
N ILE A 539 38.99 -17.61 6.75
CA ILE A 539 38.23 -16.76 7.66
C ILE A 539 37.49 -17.67 8.65
N GLU A 540 38.05 -17.86 9.84
CA GLU A 540 37.40 -18.61 10.92
C GLU A 540 36.24 -17.77 11.49
N PHE A 541 35.03 -18.36 11.52
CA PHE A 541 33.87 -17.71 12.12
C PHE A 541 33.90 -17.82 13.64
N VAL A 542 34.13 -16.69 14.29
CA VAL A 542 34.00 -16.56 15.75
C VAL A 542 32.65 -15.92 16.06
N ASP A 543 31.71 -16.71 16.56
CA ASP A 543 30.38 -16.23 16.95
C ASP A 543 30.45 -15.34 18.20
N GLU A 544 29.45 -14.47 18.38
CA GLU A 544 29.35 -13.56 19.52
C GLU A 544 28.05 -13.78 20.31
N PRO A 545 28.11 -13.69 21.66
CA PRO A 545 26.94 -13.89 22.49
C PRO A 545 25.90 -12.79 22.21
N THR A 546 24.67 -13.20 21.90
CA THR A 546 23.56 -12.27 21.67
C THR A 546 22.96 -11.85 23.01
N THR A 547 23.30 -10.65 23.46
CA THR A 547 22.82 -10.06 24.72
C THR A 547 21.53 -9.25 24.55
N GLU A 548 21.28 -8.75 23.33
CA GLU A 548 20.03 -8.12 22.90
C GLU A 548 19.71 -8.54 21.47
N PHE A 549 18.44 -8.59 21.08
CA PHE A 549 18.07 -8.77 19.67
C PHE A 549 18.10 -7.41 18.94
N MET A 550 18.62 -7.42 17.71
CA MET A 550 18.73 -6.21 16.88
C MET A 550 17.38 -5.75 16.30
N GLU A 551 16.40 -6.63 16.22
CA GLU A 551 15.09 -6.39 15.61
C GLU A 551 14.28 -5.37 16.43
N THR A 552 13.89 -4.26 15.77
CA THR A 552 13.07 -3.18 16.37
C THR A 552 11.79 -3.69 17.06
N PRO A 553 11.03 -4.65 16.49
CA PRO A 553 9.85 -5.18 17.17
C PRO A 553 10.17 -5.89 18.50
N PHE A 554 11.34 -6.54 18.63
CA PHE A 554 11.76 -7.13 19.90
C PHE A 554 11.98 -6.04 20.95
N LYS A 555 12.75 -4.99 20.62
CA LYS A 555 13.02 -3.87 21.55
C LYS A 555 11.74 -3.19 22.02
N LYS A 556 10.76 -2.98 21.12
CA LYS A 556 9.43 -2.45 21.47
C LYS A 556 8.67 -3.36 22.44
N LEU A 557 8.64 -4.67 22.16
CA LEU A 557 7.93 -5.64 23.01
C LEU A 557 8.62 -5.84 24.37
N GLN A 558 9.95 -5.83 24.41
CA GLN A 558 10.72 -5.91 25.65
C GLN A 558 10.48 -4.68 26.54
N ARG A 559 10.42 -3.47 25.98
CA ARG A 559 10.03 -2.25 26.73
C ARG A 559 8.62 -2.36 27.29
N LYS A 560 7.67 -2.91 26.52
CA LYS A 560 6.26 -3.03 26.91
C LYS A 560 6.01 -4.13 27.95
N HIS A 561 6.67 -5.28 27.82
CA HIS A 561 6.36 -6.49 28.59
C HIS A 561 7.44 -6.84 29.63
N GLY A 562 8.54 -6.08 29.68
CA GLY A 562 9.67 -6.31 30.59
C GLY A 562 10.64 -7.37 30.08
N LYS A 563 11.45 -7.94 30.98
CA LYS A 563 12.49 -8.91 30.64
C LYS A 563 11.93 -10.18 29.98
N PRO A 564 12.70 -10.86 29.11
CA PRO A 564 12.25 -12.06 28.40
C PRO A 564 11.79 -13.21 29.31
N ILE A 565 12.38 -13.30 30.51
CA ILE A 565 12.02 -14.26 31.55
C ILE A 565 11.82 -13.48 32.85
N LYS A 566 10.68 -13.68 33.51
CA LYS A 566 10.37 -13.10 34.82
C LYS A 566 10.97 -13.97 35.92
N PHE A 567 12.22 -13.69 36.28
CA PHE A 567 12.93 -14.43 37.33
C PHE A 567 12.30 -14.26 38.72
N GLU A 568 11.48 -13.23 38.92
CA GLU A 568 10.82 -12.94 40.20
C GLU A 568 9.78 -14.01 40.59
N VAL A 569 9.28 -14.76 39.60
CA VAL A 569 8.24 -15.79 39.81
C VAL A 569 8.86 -17.09 40.35
N VAL A 570 10.19 -17.26 40.29
CA VAL A 570 10.82 -18.56 40.58
C VAL A 570 11.99 -18.43 41.55
N ASN A 571 11.84 -19.05 42.72
CA ASN A 571 12.86 -19.06 43.77
C ASN A 571 14.08 -19.96 43.44
N ASP A 572 13.92 -20.96 42.56
CA ASP A 572 15.00 -21.89 42.17
C ASP A 572 15.11 -22.05 40.64
N LYS A 573 16.27 -21.67 40.09
CA LYS A 573 16.60 -21.83 38.66
C LYS A 573 16.52 -23.28 38.20
N SER A 574 16.92 -24.23 39.06
CA SER A 574 16.95 -25.65 38.72
C SER A 574 15.53 -26.18 38.52
N GLU A 575 14.60 -25.74 39.36
CA GLU A 575 13.18 -26.06 39.23
C GLU A 575 12.58 -25.46 37.95
N LEU A 576 12.91 -24.20 37.61
CA LEU A 576 12.47 -23.56 36.37
C LEU A 576 12.95 -24.33 35.13
N ILE A 577 14.25 -24.67 35.09
CA ILE A 577 14.84 -25.45 33.99
C ILE A 577 14.14 -26.81 33.88
N LYS A 578 13.85 -27.48 35.01
CA LYS A 578 13.12 -28.76 35.01
C LYS A 578 11.72 -28.61 34.42
N LYS A 579 10.96 -27.57 34.78
CA LYS A 579 9.63 -27.29 34.23
C LYS A 579 9.67 -27.00 32.73
N ILE A 580 10.65 -26.23 32.26
CA ILE A 580 10.83 -25.94 30.83
C ILE A 580 11.16 -27.22 30.06
N ARG A 581 12.13 -28.01 30.53
CA ARG A 581 12.46 -29.31 29.93
C ARG A 581 11.25 -30.24 29.88
N GLN A 582 10.44 -30.25 30.93
CA GLN A 582 9.20 -31.02 30.97
C GLN A 582 8.21 -30.58 29.88
N ILE A 583 8.00 -29.27 29.65
CA ILE A 583 7.14 -28.75 28.57
C ILE A 583 7.63 -29.25 27.20
N PHE A 584 8.94 -29.21 26.94
CA PHE A 584 9.50 -29.70 25.67
C PHE A 584 9.44 -31.23 25.53
N HIS A 585 9.57 -31.98 26.64
CA HIS A 585 9.53 -33.44 26.67
C HIS A 585 8.11 -34.01 26.54
N GLU A 586 7.11 -33.38 27.17
CA GLU A 586 5.70 -33.80 27.09
C GLU A 586 5.09 -33.58 25.70
N HIS A 587 5.66 -32.65 24.93
CA HIS A 587 5.21 -32.30 23.58
C HIS A 587 6.29 -32.56 22.52
N PRO A 588 6.74 -33.82 22.32
CA PRO A 588 7.80 -34.14 21.38
C PRO A 588 7.35 -33.87 19.93
N ASN A 589 6.08 -34.16 19.60
CA ASN A 589 5.49 -33.96 18.28
C ASN A 589 4.97 -32.52 18.08
N LYS A 590 4.80 -32.11 16.81
CA LYS A 590 4.50 -30.73 16.33
C LYS A 590 3.55 -29.92 17.25
N ILE A 591 4.09 -29.24 18.26
CA ILE A 591 3.36 -28.21 19.00
C ILE A 591 3.41 -26.96 18.14
N SER A 592 2.29 -26.28 17.99
CA SER A 592 2.29 -25.02 17.25
C SER A 592 3.11 -23.97 18.01
N PRO A 593 3.80 -23.05 17.32
CA PRO A 593 4.49 -21.91 17.95
C PRO A 593 3.63 -21.15 18.98
N LYS A 594 2.33 -21.00 18.67
CA LYS A 594 1.34 -20.31 19.50
C LYS A 594 1.05 -21.07 20.79
N GLU A 595 0.88 -22.40 20.72
CA GLU A 595 0.69 -23.23 21.91
C GLU A 595 1.94 -23.29 22.78
N LEU A 596 3.13 -23.42 22.18
CA LEU A 596 4.40 -23.41 22.91
C LEU A 596 4.57 -22.10 23.69
N SER A 597 4.29 -20.96 23.05
CA SER A 597 4.35 -19.64 23.71
C SER A 597 3.40 -19.54 24.90
N LYS A 598 2.17 -20.07 24.77
CA LYS A 598 1.20 -20.10 25.87
C LYS A 598 1.64 -20.99 27.04
N LEU A 599 2.25 -22.14 26.76
CA LEU A 599 2.78 -23.03 27.81
C LEU A 599 3.98 -22.40 28.53
N LEU A 600 4.89 -21.80 27.77
CA LEU A 600 6.07 -21.12 28.30
C LEU A 600 5.71 -19.87 29.11
N LEU A 601 4.64 -19.16 28.74
CA LEU A 601 4.11 -18.04 29.52
C LEU A 601 3.72 -18.44 30.95
N LYS A 602 3.16 -19.64 31.14
CA LYS A 602 2.77 -20.15 32.46
C LYS A 602 3.96 -20.35 33.41
N VAL A 603 5.16 -20.55 32.86
CA VAL A 603 6.41 -20.70 33.65
C VAL A 603 7.24 -19.40 33.68
N GLY A 604 6.69 -18.28 33.19
CA GLY A 604 7.31 -16.96 33.30
C GLY A 604 8.13 -16.52 32.07
N VAL A 605 8.15 -17.29 30.99
CA VAL A 605 8.83 -16.93 29.73
C VAL A 605 7.87 -16.12 28.86
N GLN A 606 8.23 -14.89 28.48
CA GLN A 606 7.33 -14.02 27.72
C GLN A 606 7.08 -14.54 26.29
N GLU A 607 5.84 -14.38 25.80
CA GLU A 607 5.44 -14.88 24.47
C GLU A 607 6.30 -14.28 23.35
N TYR A 608 6.58 -12.96 23.43
CA TYR A 608 7.40 -12.30 22.42
C TYR A 608 8.78 -12.95 22.29
N TYR A 609 9.40 -13.31 23.40
CA TYR A 609 10.72 -13.95 23.38
C TYR A 609 10.67 -15.32 22.70
N THR A 610 9.61 -16.10 22.95
CA THR A 610 9.43 -17.41 22.31
C THR A 610 9.28 -17.27 20.80
N VAL A 611 8.55 -16.28 20.31
CA VAL A 611 8.42 -15.99 18.87
C VAL A 611 9.78 -15.71 18.22
N PHE A 612 10.59 -14.86 18.85
CA PHE A 612 11.94 -14.54 18.36
C PHE A 612 12.90 -15.74 18.44
N LEU A 613 12.80 -16.57 19.48
CA LEU A 613 13.60 -17.79 19.55
C LEU A 613 13.23 -18.79 18.45
N ILE A 614 11.94 -18.97 18.15
CA ILE A 614 11.49 -19.85 17.06
C ILE A 614 12.09 -19.38 15.75
N TYR A 615 12.13 -18.06 15.52
CA TYR A 615 12.80 -17.49 14.37
C TYR A 615 14.31 -17.80 14.36
N ARG A 616 15.05 -17.38 15.40
CA ARG A 616 16.50 -17.53 15.46
C ARG A 616 16.98 -18.98 15.53
N CYS A 617 16.11 -19.91 15.89
CA CYS A 617 16.40 -21.34 15.94
C CYS A 617 15.88 -22.11 14.71
N THR A 618 15.42 -21.45 13.64
CA THR A 618 14.85 -22.09 12.44
C THR A 618 13.74 -23.11 12.74
N SER A 619 12.93 -22.82 13.77
CA SER A 619 11.87 -23.67 14.30
C SER A 619 12.34 -25.02 14.87
N ILE A 620 13.62 -25.16 15.24
CA ILE A 620 14.16 -26.36 15.91
C ILE A 620 13.90 -26.25 17.41
N LYS A 621 13.03 -27.11 17.94
CA LYS A 621 12.59 -27.07 19.35
C LYS A 621 13.72 -27.21 20.37
N SER A 622 14.64 -28.16 20.15
CA SER A 622 15.77 -28.39 21.05
C SER A 622 16.68 -27.16 21.15
N SER A 623 16.86 -26.43 20.05
CA SER A 623 17.60 -25.17 20.03
C SER A 623 16.88 -24.05 20.78
N VAL A 624 15.54 -23.96 20.67
CA VAL A 624 14.74 -23.02 21.47
C VAL A 624 14.87 -23.32 22.96
N GLU A 625 14.72 -24.59 23.35
CA GLU A 625 14.91 -25.05 24.73
C GLU A 625 16.30 -24.67 25.26
N GLU A 626 17.36 -24.96 24.48
CA GLU A 626 18.75 -24.66 24.82
C GLU A 626 18.98 -23.15 25.01
N CYS A 627 18.37 -22.29 24.18
CA CYS A 627 18.44 -20.83 24.35
C CYS A 627 17.75 -20.35 25.63
N ILE A 628 16.57 -20.90 25.97
CA ILE A 628 15.86 -20.53 27.20
C ILE A 628 16.68 -20.96 28.42
N VAL A 629 17.24 -22.17 28.41
CA VAL A 629 18.11 -22.66 29.49
C VAL A 629 19.38 -21.82 29.59
N ASN A 630 20.00 -21.42 28.48
CA ASN A 630 21.17 -20.53 28.48
C ASN A 630 20.82 -19.16 29.11
N CYS A 631 19.68 -18.61 28.74
CA CYS A 631 19.17 -17.35 29.30
C CYS A 631 18.94 -17.46 30.81
N ILE A 632 18.44 -18.58 31.32
CA ILE A 632 18.27 -18.79 32.77
C ILE A 632 19.62 -18.92 33.49
N ASN A 633 20.53 -19.71 32.93
CA ASN A 633 21.85 -19.92 33.50
C ASN A 633 22.63 -18.60 33.60
N THR A 634 22.50 -17.75 32.58
CA THR A 634 23.16 -16.45 32.48
C THR A 634 22.37 -15.28 33.10
N ASN A 635 21.29 -15.54 33.85
CA ASN A 635 20.44 -14.48 34.45
C ASN A 635 19.90 -13.45 33.43
N GLY A 636 19.62 -13.89 32.21
CA GLY A 636 19.13 -13.04 31.12
C GLY A 636 20.22 -12.22 30.42
N VAL A 637 21.50 -12.44 30.73
CA VAL A 637 22.61 -11.75 30.06
C VAL A 637 22.77 -12.24 28.61
N GLN A 638 22.62 -13.55 28.37
CA GLN A 638 22.69 -14.12 27.01
C GLN A 638 21.33 -14.67 26.60
N LEU A 639 20.76 -14.13 25.53
CA LEU A 639 19.44 -14.52 25.02
C LEU A 639 19.49 -15.74 24.10
N LEU A 640 20.66 -16.05 23.52
CA LEU A 640 20.84 -17.20 22.64
C LEU A 640 21.98 -18.07 23.16
N ALA A 641 21.91 -19.38 22.90
CA ALA A 641 23.07 -20.26 23.00
C ALA A 641 23.90 -20.17 21.71
N MET A 642 25.23 -20.21 21.83
CA MET A 642 26.13 -20.17 20.67
C MET A 642 26.35 -21.58 20.12
N LYS A 643 25.60 -21.95 19.08
CA LYS A 643 25.63 -23.28 18.47
C LYS A 643 25.15 -23.26 17.03
N ALA A 644 25.61 -24.22 16.23
CA ALA A 644 25.10 -24.45 14.88
C ALA A 644 23.55 -24.55 14.86
N GLY A 645 22.91 -23.90 13.90
CA GLY A 645 21.46 -23.76 13.80
C GLY A 645 20.80 -22.67 14.65
N ILE A 646 21.53 -22.02 15.56
CA ILE A 646 21.06 -20.85 16.33
C ILE A 646 21.72 -19.59 15.77
N TRP A 647 20.93 -18.67 15.24
CA TRP A 647 21.42 -17.50 14.52
C TRP A 647 21.62 -16.32 15.46
N SER A 648 22.88 -16.02 15.82
CA SER A 648 23.25 -14.84 16.60
C SER A 648 23.03 -13.55 15.82
N ASN A 649 23.11 -12.38 16.49
CA ASN A 649 23.12 -11.10 15.78
C ASN A 649 24.27 -11.01 14.76
N LYS A 650 25.44 -11.55 15.09
CA LYS A 650 26.60 -11.55 14.19
C LYS A 650 26.32 -12.38 12.94
N SER A 651 25.75 -13.57 13.10
CA SER A 651 25.35 -14.41 11.96
C SER A 651 24.34 -13.71 11.06
N ILE A 652 23.33 -13.03 11.64
CA ILE A 652 22.35 -12.27 10.87
C ILE A 652 22.99 -11.08 10.15
N GLN A 653 23.83 -10.30 10.81
CA GLN A 653 24.54 -9.18 10.19
C GLN A 653 25.42 -9.63 9.02
N MET A 654 26.12 -10.76 9.16
CA MET A 654 26.92 -11.33 8.06
C MET A 654 26.03 -11.82 6.92
N PHE A 655 24.90 -12.47 7.24
CA PHE A 655 23.94 -12.94 6.25
C PHE A 655 23.36 -11.79 5.41
N LEU A 656 23.02 -10.65 6.05
CA LEU A 656 22.43 -9.49 5.39
C LEU A 656 23.40 -8.73 4.48
N LYS A 657 24.71 -8.99 4.55
CA LYS A 657 25.68 -8.39 3.63
C LYS A 657 25.65 -8.98 2.22
N HIS A 658 25.00 -10.14 2.03
CA HIS A 658 24.93 -10.84 0.74
C HIS A 658 26.30 -11.10 0.10
N ASP A 659 27.31 -11.32 0.92
CA ASP A 659 28.68 -11.62 0.47
C ASP A 659 28.85 -13.15 0.31
N PRO A 660 29.20 -13.65 -0.90
CA PRO A 660 29.37 -15.07 -1.16
C PRO A 660 30.38 -15.79 -0.24
N GLU A 661 31.44 -15.10 0.18
CA GLU A 661 32.45 -15.68 1.08
C GLU A 661 31.89 -15.83 2.50
N LEU A 662 31.15 -14.82 2.98
CA LEU A 662 30.46 -14.89 4.26
C LEU A 662 29.36 -15.96 4.27
N ASP A 663 28.66 -16.12 3.16
CA ASP A 663 27.67 -17.19 2.99
C ASP A 663 28.29 -18.58 3.08
N LYS A 664 29.48 -18.77 2.50
CA LYS A 664 30.22 -20.03 2.61
C LYS A 664 30.60 -20.33 4.05
N VAL A 665 31.08 -19.31 4.77
CA VAL A 665 31.41 -19.40 6.20
C VAL A 665 30.17 -19.73 7.04
N LEU A 666 29.04 -19.06 6.83
CA LEU A 666 27.79 -19.32 7.54
C LEU A 666 27.19 -20.69 7.22
N LYS A 667 27.28 -21.15 5.96
CA LYS A 667 26.88 -22.51 5.56
C LYS A 667 27.75 -23.57 6.22
N SER A 668 29.04 -23.33 6.37
CA SER A 668 29.96 -24.23 7.08
C SER A 668 29.61 -24.29 8.58
N TYR A 669 29.35 -23.15 9.23
CA TYR A 669 29.04 -23.09 10.65
C TYR A 669 27.65 -23.61 11.03
N HIS A 670 26.58 -23.14 10.36
CA HIS A 670 25.20 -23.53 10.69
C HIS A 670 24.70 -24.77 9.91
N GLY A 671 25.39 -25.16 8.83
CA GLY A 671 24.95 -26.19 7.89
C GLY A 671 24.03 -25.64 6.79
N GLU A 672 24.15 -26.18 5.58
CA GLU A 672 23.39 -25.72 4.40
C GLU A 672 21.87 -25.72 4.60
N LYS A 673 21.33 -26.74 5.30
CA LYS A 673 19.90 -26.85 5.55
C LYS A 673 19.38 -25.73 6.46
N ALA A 674 20.14 -25.37 7.50
CA ALA A 674 19.76 -24.28 8.40
C ALA A 674 19.89 -22.93 7.68
N TYR A 675 20.96 -22.75 6.90
CA TYR A 675 21.16 -21.59 6.04
C TYR A 675 20.00 -21.40 5.06
N ALA A 676 19.61 -22.43 4.31
CA ALA A 676 18.51 -22.34 3.34
C ALA A 676 17.17 -22.01 4.00
N LYS A 677 16.89 -22.56 5.19
CA LYS A 677 15.69 -22.22 5.98
C LYS A 677 15.70 -20.77 6.42
N GLN A 678 16.84 -20.28 6.92
CA GLN A 678 16.99 -18.90 7.33
C GLN A 678 16.80 -17.94 6.15
N ALA A 679 17.40 -18.25 5.00
CA ALA A 679 17.24 -17.48 3.77
C ALA A 679 15.79 -17.42 3.30
N LYS A 680 15.07 -18.56 3.33
CA LYS A 680 13.64 -18.58 3.02
C LYS A 680 12.84 -17.71 3.99
N TRP A 681 13.16 -17.79 5.28
CA TRP A 681 12.44 -17.04 6.30
C TRP A 681 12.63 -15.54 6.14
N ILE A 682 13.88 -15.07 5.99
CA ILE A 682 14.19 -13.64 5.79
C ILE A 682 13.46 -13.08 4.57
N LYS A 683 13.33 -13.85 3.48
CA LYS A 683 12.54 -13.44 2.30
C LYS A 683 11.04 -13.29 2.59
N THR A 684 10.49 -14.13 3.48
CA THR A 684 9.06 -14.10 3.83
C THR A 684 8.72 -13.12 4.93
N SER A 685 9.66 -12.88 5.85
CA SER A 685 9.50 -11.95 6.95
C SER A 685 9.88 -10.56 6.47
N LYS A 686 8.92 -9.64 6.36
CA LYS A 686 9.17 -8.20 6.19
C LYS A 686 9.82 -7.57 7.44
N ILE A 687 10.69 -8.29 8.13
CA ILE A 687 11.28 -7.96 9.44
C ILE A 687 12.65 -7.28 9.30
N VAL A 688 13.23 -7.31 8.10
CA VAL A 688 14.39 -6.49 7.72
C VAL A 688 13.91 -5.37 6.83
#